data_AF-A0A4Q1C420-F1
#
_entry.id   AF-A0A4Q1C420-F1
#
_cell.length_a   1.000
_cell.length_b   1.000
_cell.length_c   1.000
_cell.angle_alpha   90.00
_cell.angle_beta   90.00
_cell.angle_gamma   90.00
#
_symmetry.space_group_name_H-M   'P 1'
#
loop_
_entity.id
_entity.type
_entity.pdbx_description
1 polymer ?
#
loop_
_entity_poly.entity_id
_entity_poly.type
_entity_poly.pdbx_seq_one_letter_code
_entity_poly.pdbx_strand_id
1 'polypeptide(L)'
;MTPLELSLGLPEPTAFRKFGAHDDGWLDHYGAALAAAEYAGIALPERYTIRGIWTHGCLAPWEAVTPGLVLSNSPRIGEWPAFVTRQEEADYLSRHGIVARAIGSPILYAPEAPAVPRLSRSLLVMPTHTLNGARFPDRQPFRRYADEIKEAARDFSRVVVCLHPNCLRNGLWVDEFKALGFEIVVGANTLDRFALHRMKALLGRFETVTTNGWGSHVAYALAAGAKVSIHGTCPAIPPETFLRLDQAWRKDPESLRKVFSSEVEAQKQEFLRTFLVPPSQAVADPEKGGWLIGARHRLTPDEMKDVLERIILPAASATAAKPASPAAREDARGDLPVVLVRSHEFNYSETFVEDHVNHLSSNLTLLYGFPFPRFRRGGQSVLPAGTEQKIQAALAAKGTVTAELWAEYSAGLAAFLAQSGARSVLVETGLMGAFVHEACEQASLPFVVHFHGVDAFGRELLERWLPRYRKFFGSAASVLAVSRAMHAQLLQLGADPDRTHLAPYGVAVDLPALAEPAKAPPHFVAVGRFVEKKAPHLTLQAFAAVHRSVPEARLVMIGDGPLLPACRKWAEENGLVAAVTFAGVQSREEVSRRMASSRIFVQHSIVAANGDSEGLPLAVLEAGAHGLPVVATRHAGIPDAVRDGVDGFLVAEKDVGAMAEAMLRLARDAGLAARLGASFRERVVAEYSREVSLTRLRSVMQAAAAGRSAREFSTLAQDAAPVRKPREAIAEDRNNLNAYVEHAAELIDAGEFAGAYLAVAEAHRLCGGTEQTKTALEQLEAHGALSQPQVQTYRRRAGWLPQFKHPAPQRILVVTNLLPPQEMGGYGRTVWEFSRELTARGHTVRVLTADMPHLTRKPTAEHAEFEQQVRRTLKLVGDWKDGSVVVEPDAERRKAILRDNHQTILREIELFKPMAIMAGNLDLVGHFFIQPALDHGIPVLHRLGNAFPGYDPAQAPRGPLFCLAGCSEWVNRGLRAKNYPISRYAVVPPGSPLTEYFRAWSPQRERLRIAYAGLLMPYKGAHVLVTALAYLKRVGVDFECTLAGDTTRPEYLESLRAIAKQYGFLNQLHFPGFMGKRELAGLFARSNVLVFPSVFEEPFGKTQIEAMAAGLLVVSSGSGGASEIIENGKTGLLFKGGDARDLAEKLLSAHRNQRAAEQIALAGQARAFEFTTEASVDRLERIFDELLALAHGVETAPGVATADTAVASCASVA
;
A
#
# COMPACT_ATOMS: atom_id res chain seq x y z
N MET A 1 -12.53 4.20 49.43
CA MET A 1 -11.54 5.12 50.03
C MET A 1 -11.37 4.83 51.51
N THR A 2 -10.20 5.14 52.08
CA THR A 2 -9.94 5.07 53.54
C THR A 2 -10.40 6.35 54.26
N PRO A 3 -10.66 6.30 55.59
CA PRO A 3 -10.94 7.51 56.38
C PRO A 3 -9.86 8.59 56.24
N LEU A 4 -8.60 8.20 56.08
CA LEU A 4 -7.48 9.11 55.84
C LEU A 4 -7.65 9.85 54.50
N GLU A 5 -7.95 9.14 53.42
CA GLU A 5 -8.15 9.74 52.09
C GLU A 5 -9.32 10.73 52.08
N LEU A 6 -10.40 10.41 52.80
CA LEU A 6 -11.53 11.33 53.03
C LEU A 6 -11.09 12.58 53.82
N SER A 7 -10.28 12.41 54.87
CA SER A 7 -9.77 13.55 55.68
C SER A 7 -8.82 14.48 54.91
N LEU A 8 -8.20 13.96 53.84
CA LEU A 8 -7.33 14.72 52.95
C LEU A 8 -8.10 15.35 51.78
N GLY A 9 -9.42 15.13 51.68
CA GLY A 9 -10.27 15.68 50.62
C GLY A 9 -9.98 15.11 49.23
N LEU A 10 -9.48 13.86 49.15
CA LEU A 10 -9.13 13.25 47.87
C LEU A 10 -10.39 12.77 47.14
N PRO A 11 -10.56 13.06 45.83
CA PRO A 11 -11.68 12.53 45.05
C PRO A 11 -11.60 11.01 44.91
N GLU A 12 -12.74 10.31 44.86
CA GLU A 12 -12.77 8.84 44.79
C GLU A 12 -12.10 8.32 43.50
N PRO A 13 -11.15 7.36 43.61
CA PRO A 13 -10.53 6.76 42.42
C PRO A 13 -11.61 6.13 41.55
N THR A 14 -11.72 6.58 40.31
CA THR A 14 -12.76 6.13 39.39
C THR A 14 -12.09 5.57 38.15
N ALA A 15 -12.12 4.24 37.97
CA ALA A 15 -11.55 3.62 36.78
C ALA A 15 -12.36 3.99 35.54
N PHE A 16 -11.70 4.21 34.40
CA PHE A 16 -12.38 4.11 33.11
C PHE A 16 -13.02 2.71 33.00
N ARG A 17 -14.30 2.60 32.60
CA ARG A 17 -14.90 1.29 32.28
C ARG A 17 -14.02 0.65 31.18
N LYS A 18 -13.42 -0.52 31.45
CA LYS A 18 -12.71 -1.29 30.43
C LYS A 18 -13.69 -1.70 29.34
N PHE A 19 -13.70 -0.96 28.24
CA PHE A 19 -14.23 -1.43 26.98
C PHE A 19 -13.16 -2.32 26.33
N GLY A 20 -13.57 -3.27 25.47
CA GLY A 20 -12.73 -4.35 24.97
C GLY A 20 -11.43 -3.85 24.33
N ALA A 21 -10.44 -4.74 24.15
CA ALA A 21 -9.08 -4.41 23.71
C ALA A 21 -8.93 -3.86 22.27
N HIS A 22 -9.98 -3.27 21.69
CA HIS A 22 -10.08 -2.79 20.31
C HIS A 22 -10.90 -1.49 20.21
N ASP A 23 -10.53 -0.46 20.98
CA ASP A 23 -11.01 0.90 20.70
C ASP A 23 -9.83 1.72 20.15
N ASP A 24 -9.97 2.23 18.92
CA ASP A 24 -8.96 2.96 18.13
C ASP A 24 -8.54 4.35 18.71
N GLY A 25 -8.80 4.61 19.99
CA GLY A 25 -8.40 5.80 20.71
C GLY A 25 -7.35 5.51 21.78
N TRP A 26 -6.44 6.44 22.05
CA TRP A 26 -5.67 6.35 23.29
C TRP A 26 -6.63 6.51 24.47
N LEU A 27 -6.46 5.67 25.49
CA LEU A 27 -7.12 5.87 26.79
C LEU A 27 -6.64 7.19 27.40
N ASP A 28 -7.56 7.96 28.00
CA ASP A 28 -7.25 9.23 28.66
C ASP A 28 -6.33 9.02 29.86
N HIS A 29 -5.02 9.07 29.61
CA HIS A 29 -3.99 8.72 30.56
C HIS A 29 -4.00 9.71 31.73
N TYR A 30 -4.18 9.22 32.96
CA TYR A 30 -4.37 10.01 34.18
C TYR A 30 -5.59 10.97 34.18
N GLY A 31 -6.50 10.86 33.20
CA GLY A 31 -7.60 11.81 33.04
C GLY A 31 -7.15 13.19 32.52
N ALA A 32 -6.11 13.24 31.68
CA ALA A 32 -5.57 14.46 31.13
C ALA A 32 -6.58 15.28 30.30
N ALA A 33 -7.30 14.63 29.39
CA ALA A 33 -8.32 15.28 28.57
C ALA A 33 -9.54 15.67 29.40
N LEU A 34 -9.91 14.88 30.42
CA LEU A 34 -10.94 15.30 31.37
C LEU A 34 -10.55 16.60 32.08
N ALA A 35 -9.34 16.67 32.64
CA ALA A 35 -8.88 17.86 33.36
C ALA A 35 -8.87 19.09 32.43
N ALA A 36 -8.38 18.91 31.20
CA ALA A 36 -8.38 19.94 30.17
C ALA A 36 -9.80 20.39 29.76
N ALA A 37 -10.74 19.44 29.63
CA ALA A 37 -12.12 19.73 29.27
C ALA A 37 -12.87 20.47 30.38
N GLU A 38 -12.68 20.06 31.64
CA GLU A 38 -13.24 20.79 32.79
C GLU A 38 -12.69 22.23 32.86
N TYR A 39 -11.39 22.40 32.62
CA TYR A 39 -10.77 23.73 32.55
C TYR A 39 -11.34 24.60 31.41
N ALA A 40 -11.60 23.99 30.24
CA ALA A 40 -12.16 24.66 29.07
C ALA A 40 -13.69 24.83 29.12
N GLY A 41 -14.37 24.33 30.15
CA GLY A 41 -15.84 24.34 30.23
C GLY A 41 -16.53 23.43 29.20
N ILE A 42 -15.83 22.41 28.69
CA ILE A 42 -16.38 21.41 27.77
C ILE A 42 -16.94 20.23 28.57
N ALA A 43 -18.21 19.90 28.33
CA ALA A 43 -18.80 18.66 28.80
C ALA A 43 -18.35 17.50 27.92
N LEU A 44 -17.52 16.59 28.46
CA LEU A 44 -17.16 15.36 27.75
C LEU A 44 -18.33 14.36 27.77
N PRO A 45 -18.57 13.65 26.65
CA PRO A 45 -19.59 12.60 26.62
C PRO A 45 -19.23 11.45 27.56
N GLU A 46 -20.20 10.60 27.91
CA GLU A 46 -19.96 9.45 28.80
C GLU A 46 -18.92 8.47 28.24
N ARG A 47 -18.72 8.48 26.91
CA ARG A 47 -17.68 7.74 26.16
C ARG A 47 -17.04 8.64 25.10
N TYR A 48 -15.72 8.72 25.11
CA TYR A 48 -14.92 9.50 24.15
C TYR A 48 -13.58 8.81 23.87
N THR A 49 -12.98 9.15 22.73
CA THR A 49 -11.60 8.78 22.38
C THR A 49 -10.76 10.03 22.15
N ILE A 50 -9.45 9.94 22.40
CA ILE A 50 -8.50 11.04 22.23
C ILE A 50 -7.50 10.69 21.14
N ARG A 51 -7.38 11.56 20.12
CA ARG A 51 -6.36 11.49 19.05
C ARG A 51 -5.23 12.48 19.32
N GLY A 52 -4.51 12.29 20.42
CA GLY A 52 -3.42 13.18 20.83
C GLY A 52 -2.54 12.56 21.90
N ILE A 53 -1.23 12.81 21.85
CA ILE A 53 -0.24 12.22 22.77
C ILE A 53 0.18 13.27 23.80
N TRP A 54 -0.22 13.11 25.07
CA TRP A 54 0.11 14.07 26.14
C TRP A 54 1.31 13.61 26.96
N THR A 55 2.25 14.51 27.19
CA THR A 55 3.41 14.23 28.06
C THR A 55 3.19 14.82 29.46
N HIS A 56 3.68 14.12 30.48
CA HIS A 56 3.55 14.51 31.90
C HIS A 56 4.83 15.17 32.46
N GLY A 57 5.71 15.65 31.57
CA GLY A 57 7.00 16.28 31.90
C GLY A 57 8.20 15.34 31.73
N CYS A 58 9.27 15.84 31.12
CA CYS A 58 10.54 15.13 30.91
C CYS A 58 11.72 15.91 31.51
N LEU A 59 12.76 15.23 31.98
CA LEU A 59 13.99 15.90 32.41
C LEU A 59 14.87 16.20 31.19
N ALA A 60 15.57 17.34 31.21
CA ALA A 60 16.69 17.56 30.29
C ALA A 60 17.79 16.51 30.52
N PRO A 61 18.51 16.07 29.46
CA PRO A 61 18.35 16.49 28.07
C PRO A 61 17.47 15.52 27.26
N TRP A 62 16.25 15.94 26.90
CA TRP A 62 15.43 15.21 25.93
C TRP A 62 16.10 15.12 24.54
N GLU A 63 17.01 16.02 24.22
CA GLU A 63 17.86 15.98 23.03
C GLU A 63 18.83 14.79 23.02
N ALA A 64 19.11 14.21 24.19
CA ALA A 64 19.95 13.04 24.29
C ALA A 64 19.18 11.73 24.06
N VAL A 65 17.86 11.75 23.89
CA VAL A 65 17.05 10.53 23.71
C VAL A 65 16.20 10.61 22.46
N THR A 66 15.77 9.48 21.89
CA THR A 66 14.97 9.50 20.65
C THR A 66 13.64 10.25 20.83
N PRO A 67 13.08 10.83 19.75
CA PRO A 67 11.73 11.41 19.77
C PRO A 67 10.67 10.44 20.28
N GLY A 68 10.85 9.14 19.99
CA GLY A 68 10.05 8.05 20.55
C GLY A 68 9.98 8.13 22.06
N LEU A 69 11.13 8.18 22.72
CA LEU A 69 11.18 8.15 24.18
C LEU A 69 10.62 9.43 24.82
N VAL A 70 10.81 10.60 24.19
CA VAL A 70 10.18 11.86 24.64
C VAL A 70 8.65 11.73 24.67
N LEU A 71 8.08 10.98 23.73
CA LEU A 71 6.64 10.72 23.62
C LEU A 71 6.20 9.38 24.23
N SER A 72 7.00 8.85 25.18
CA SER A 72 6.73 7.58 25.86
C SER A 72 6.50 6.39 24.91
N ASN A 73 7.14 6.42 23.74
CA ASN A 73 7.04 5.46 22.64
C ASN A 73 5.59 5.13 22.25
N SER A 74 4.73 6.14 22.20
CA SER A 74 3.38 5.99 21.69
C SER A 74 3.41 5.30 20.30
N PRO A 75 2.57 4.28 20.07
CA PRO A 75 2.51 3.59 18.78
C PRO A 75 1.93 4.48 17.66
N ARG A 76 1.44 5.67 18.00
CA ARG A 76 0.78 6.63 17.11
C ARG A 76 1.63 7.87 16.82
N ILE A 77 2.94 7.81 17.09
CA ILE A 77 3.89 8.88 16.74
C ILE A 77 3.90 9.04 15.21
N GLY A 78 3.68 10.27 14.74
CA GLY A 78 3.52 10.57 13.32
C GLY A 78 2.08 10.44 12.80
N GLU A 79 1.19 9.77 13.53
CA GLU A 79 -0.25 9.72 13.24
C GLU A 79 -1.03 10.80 14.01
N TRP A 80 -0.67 11.06 15.27
CA TRP A 80 -1.36 12.02 16.15
C TRP A 80 -0.45 13.17 16.59
N PRO A 81 -1.02 14.37 16.83
CA PRO A 81 -0.26 15.50 17.38
C PRO A 81 0.24 15.19 18.79
N ALA A 82 1.46 15.64 19.07
CA ALA A 82 2.07 15.56 20.39
C ALA A 82 1.90 16.86 21.19
N PHE A 83 1.49 16.73 22.45
CA PHE A 83 1.31 17.83 23.39
C PHE A 83 2.39 17.74 24.48
N VAL A 84 3.34 18.67 24.40
CA VAL A 84 4.55 18.69 25.24
C VAL A 84 4.55 19.84 26.22
N THR A 85 5.40 19.77 27.24
CA THR A 85 5.39 20.75 28.32
C THR A 85 6.03 22.08 27.92
N ARG A 86 7.06 22.05 27.08
CA ARG A 86 7.88 23.23 26.75
C ARG A 86 8.15 23.37 25.26
N GLN A 87 8.44 24.60 24.81
CA GLN A 87 8.68 24.89 23.39
C GLN A 87 9.91 24.15 22.86
N GLU A 88 10.95 24.02 23.67
CA GLU A 88 12.19 23.34 23.30
C GLU A 88 11.99 21.84 23.02
N GLU A 89 11.01 21.21 23.69
CA GLU A 89 10.59 19.83 23.41
C GLU A 89 9.85 19.76 22.06
N ALA A 90 8.98 20.72 21.78
CA ALA A 90 8.21 20.77 20.53
C ALA A 90 9.12 21.02 19.32
N ASP A 91 10.10 21.90 19.46
CA ASP A 91 11.09 22.22 18.42
C ASP A 91 12.01 21.01 18.14
N TYR A 92 12.39 20.27 19.17
CA TYR A 92 13.13 19.01 19.03
C TYR A 92 12.33 17.98 18.22
N LEU A 93 11.07 17.76 18.55
CA LEU A 93 10.19 16.81 17.85
C LEU A 93 9.90 17.25 16.41
N SER A 94 9.69 18.55 16.18
CA SER A 94 9.43 19.11 14.85
C SER A 94 10.61 18.93 13.89
N ARG A 95 11.86 19.09 14.38
CA ARG A 95 13.08 18.77 13.62
C ARG A 95 13.17 17.31 13.18
N HIS A 96 12.42 16.41 13.83
CA HIS A 96 12.33 14.99 13.52
C HIS A 96 11.03 14.63 12.77
N GLY A 97 10.32 15.62 12.20
CA GLY A 97 9.13 15.39 11.39
C GLY A 97 7.87 15.04 12.19
N ILE A 98 7.86 15.27 13.50
CA ILE A 98 6.70 15.01 14.37
C ILE A 98 6.00 16.33 14.69
N VAL A 99 4.70 16.38 14.42
CA VAL A 99 3.86 17.55 14.76
C VAL A 99 3.71 17.61 16.28
N ALA A 100 4.32 18.62 16.91
CA ALA A 100 4.29 18.82 18.36
C ALA A 100 3.95 20.27 18.72
N ARG A 101 3.22 20.46 19.83
CA ARG A 101 2.87 21.78 20.37
C ARG A 101 3.15 21.84 21.87
N ALA A 102 3.81 22.90 22.31
CA ALA A 102 4.01 23.18 23.72
C ALA A 102 2.73 23.76 24.33
N ILE A 103 2.11 23.02 25.25
CA ILE A 103 0.87 23.42 25.93
C ILE A 103 0.96 23.22 27.45
N GLY A 104 2.13 22.91 28.00
CA GLY A 104 2.28 22.57 29.42
C GLY A 104 1.74 21.19 29.79
N SER A 105 2.05 20.74 31.02
CA SER A 105 1.65 19.43 31.53
C SER A 105 0.15 19.38 31.86
N PRO A 106 -0.54 18.24 31.64
CA PRO A 106 -1.95 18.03 32.01
C PRO A 106 -2.37 18.52 33.41
N ILE A 107 -1.48 18.45 34.40
CA ILE A 107 -1.80 18.85 35.79
C ILE A 107 -2.12 20.34 35.93
N LEU A 108 -1.64 21.18 35.02
CA LEU A 108 -1.96 22.62 34.99
C LEU A 108 -3.46 22.85 34.80
N TYR A 109 -4.13 21.93 34.13
CA TYR A 109 -5.55 22.01 33.79
C TYR A 109 -6.44 21.35 34.84
N ALA A 110 -5.88 20.58 35.78
CA ALA A 110 -6.67 20.07 36.90
C ALA A 110 -7.16 21.25 37.77
N PRO A 111 -8.41 21.21 38.28
CA PRO A 111 -8.97 22.26 39.11
C PRO A 111 -8.11 22.48 40.35
N GLU A 112 -8.08 23.72 40.83
CA GLU A 112 -7.42 24.02 42.09
C GLU A 112 -8.07 23.22 43.21
N ALA A 113 -7.22 22.67 44.09
CA ALA A 113 -7.73 22.03 45.29
C ALA A 113 -8.51 23.08 46.10
N PRO A 114 -9.62 22.72 46.77
CA PRO A 114 -10.31 23.63 47.67
C PRO A 114 -9.28 24.23 48.65
N ALA A 115 -9.47 25.49 49.06
CA ALA A 115 -8.54 26.27 49.90
C ALA A 115 -8.40 25.68 51.32
N VAL A 116 -7.86 24.48 51.40
CA VAL A 116 -7.53 23.76 52.61
C VAL A 116 -6.06 24.09 52.90
N PRO A 117 -5.73 24.62 54.10
CA PRO A 117 -4.35 24.96 54.44
C PRO A 117 -3.41 23.76 54.26
N ARG A 118 -2.09 23.97 54.11
CA ARG A 118 -1.12 22.87 54.20
C ARG A 118 -1.04 22.34 55.64
N LEU A 119 -0.79 21.05 55.79
CA LEU A 119 -0.49 20.43 57.09
C LEU A 119 0.92 20.84 57.51
N SER A 120 1.06 21.61 58.59
CA SER A 120 2.36 21.97 59.14
C SER A 120 3.11 20.73 59.65
N ARG A 121 4.44 20.71 59.48
CA ARG A 121 5.31 19.61 59.93
C ARG A 121 4.85 18.24 59.41
N SER A 122 4.32 18.20 58.19
CA SER A 122 3.85 16.97 57.55
C SER A 122 4.80 16.51 56.45
N LEU A 123 4.93 15.19 56.33
CA LEU A 123 5.73 14.52 55.32
C LEU A 123 4.87 13.58 54.49
N LEU A 124 4.88 13.78 53.18
CA LEU A 124 4.38 12.82 52.21
C LEU A 124 5.54 12.03 51.61
N VAL A 125 5.54 10.72 51.81
CA VAL A 125 6.54 9.80 51.26
C VAL A 125 6.00 9.16 49.99
N MET A 126 6.65 9.41 48.85
CA MET A 126 6.28 8.86 47.54
C MET A 126 7.42 8.00 46.99
N PRO A 127 7.55 6.73 47.42
CA PRO A 127 8.60 5.85 46.89
C PRO A 127 8.43 5.64 45.37
N THR A 128 9.56 5.39 44.70
CA THR A 128 9.61 5.05 43.28
C THR A 128 8.75 3.82 43.02
N HIS A 129 7.87 3.91 42.03
CA HIS A 129 7.04 2.77 41.63
C HIS A 129 7.79 1.83 40.70
N THR A 130 7.32 0.59 40.60
CA THR A 130 7.93 -0.43 39.73
C THR A 130 7.05 -0.72 38.52
N LEU A 131 7.63 -1.33 37.49
CA LEU A 131 6.89 -1.84 36.32
C LEU A 131 5.89 -2.92 36.74
N ASN A 132 4.78 -3.01 36.00
CA ASN A 132 3.81 -4.08 36.23
C ASN A 132 4.45 -5.44 35.94
N GLY A 133 4.32 -6.40 36.86
CA GLY A 133 4.97 -7.71 36.75
C GLY A 133 6.45 -7.75 37.15
N ALA A 134 7.04 -6.63 37.63
CA ALA A 134 8.38 -6.65 38.19
C ALA A 134 8.44 -7.44 39.49
N ARG A 135 9.38 -8.40 39.57
CA ARG A 135 9.60 -9.22 40.75
C ARG A 135 10.89 -8.80 41.45
N PHE A 136 10.81 -8.58 42.76
CA PHE A 136 11.93 -8.25 43.63
C PHE A 136 12.07 -9.36 44.68
N PRO A 137 12.87 -10.41 44.39
CA PRO A 137 13.11 -11.48 45.35
C PRO A 137 13.90 -10.98 46.56
N ASP A 138 14.81 -10.03 46.34
CA ASP A 138 15.47 -9.32 47.43
C ASP A 138 14.61 -8.13 47.91
N ARG A 139 14.21 -8.18 49.18
CA ARG A 139 13.44 -7.14 49.87
C ARG A 139 14.31 -6.20 50.71
N GLN A 140 15.62 -6.44 50.79
CA GLN A 140 16.53 -5.63 51.60
C GLN A 140 16.55 -4.14 51.22
N PRO A 141 16.55 -3.74 49.92
CA PRO A 141 16.52 -2.32 49.54
C PRO A 141 15.23 -1.61 49.98
N PHE A 142 14.10 -2.33 49.96
CA PHE A 142 12.81 -1.79 50.37
C PHE A 142 12.76 -1.53 51.88
N ARG A 143 13.26 -2.48 52.67
CA ARG A 143 13.40 -2.35 54.14
C ARG A 143 14.34 -1.22 54.49
N ARG A 144 15.50 -1.14 53.83
CA ARG A 144 16.50 -0.10 54.05
C ARG A 144 15.92 1.30 53.84
N TYR A 145 15.20 1.51 52.74
CA TYR A 145 14.56 2.80 52.51
C TYR A 145 13.47 3.11 53.55
N ALA A 146 12.69 2.11 53.98
CA ALA A 146 11.71 2.30 55.04
C ALA A 146 12.36 2.72 56.37
N ASP A 147 13.51 2.13 56.72
CA ASP A 147 14.30 2.52 57.90
C ASP A 147 14.90 3.92 57.79
N GLU A 148 15.40 4.31 56.60
CA GLU A 148 15.90 5.68 56.34
C GLU A 148 14.76 6.70 56.49
N ILE A 149 13.56 6.39 56.00
CA ILE A 149 12.37 7.22 56.19
C ILE A 149 11.93 7.24 57.66
N LYS A 150 12.07 6.14 58.41
CA LYS A 150 11.77 6.11 59.85
C LYS A 150 12.62 7.12 60.63
N GLU A 151 13.90 7.22 60.28
CA GLU A 151 14.80 8.18 60.93
C GLU A 151 14.41 9.62 60.56
N ALA A 152 14.21 9.89 59.27
CA ALA A 152 13.80 11.21 58.80
C ALA A 152 12.41 11.64 59.29
N ALA A 153 11.51 10.69 59.55
CA ALA A 153 10.15 10.92 60.05
C ALA A 153 10.11 11.58 61.43
N ARG A 154 11.18 11.49 62.24
CA ARG A 154 11.24 12.06 63.60
C ARG A 154 11.02 13.57 63.64
N ASP A 155 11.35 14.27 62.56
CA ASP A 155 11.19 15.72 62.45
C ASP A 155 9.74 16.14 62.13
N PHE A 156 8.87 15.19 61.79
CA PHE A 156 7.52 15.44 61.29
C PHE A 156 6.45 14.94 62.27
N SER A 157 5.40 15.74 62.47
CA SER A 157 4.27 15.36 63.32
C SER A 157 3.27 14.45 62.62
N ARG A 158 3.32 14.36 61.29
CA ARG A 158 2.45 13.48 60.50
C ARG A 158 3.20 12.97 59.28
N VAL A 159 3.21 11.65 59.11
CA VAL A 159 3.87 10.98 57.98
C VAL A 159 2.87 10.10 57.28
N VAL A 160 2.71 10.33 55.97
CA VAL A 160 1.81 9.55 55.12
C VAL A 160 2.59 9.04 53.94
N VAL A 161 2.40 7.76 53.61
CA VAL A 161 3.03 7.12 52.47
C VAL A 161 2.02 6.99 51.34
N CYS A 162 2.33 7.55 50.18
CA CYS A 162 1.53 7.41 48.97
C CYS A 162 2.13 6.34 48.06
N LEU A 163 1.41 5.22 47.92
CA LEU A 163 1.86 4.10 47.10
C LEU A 163 1.10 4.01 45.79
N HIS A 164 1.84 3.88 44.68
CA HIS A 164 1.24 3.65 43.38
C HIS A 164 0.44 2.33 43.37
N PRO A 165 -0.72 2.25 42.70
CA PRO A 165 -1.56 1.04 42.65
C PRO A 165 -0.82 -0.24 42.21
N ASN A 166 0.20 -0.14 41.36
CA ASN A 166 1.04 -1.30 41.00
C ASN A 166 1.85 -1.82 42.20
N CYS A 167 2.38 -0.94 43.05
CA CYS A 167 3.11 -1.35 44.24
C CYS A 167 2.17 -2.04 45.24
N LEU A 168 0.96 -1.49 45.43
CA LEU A 168 -0.07 -2.11 46.26
C LEU A 168 -0.45 -3.51 45.76
N ARG A 169 -0.71 -3.67 44.45
CA ARG A 169 -1.05 -4.97 43.86
C ARG A 169 0.07 -6.02 43.99
N ASN A 170 1.32 -5.59 43.93
CA ASN A 170 2.49 -6.47 44.03
C ASN A 170 3.03 -6.61 45.46
N GLY A 171 2.36 -6.01 46.46
CA GLY A 171 2.82 -6.01 47.85
C GLY A 171 4.22 -5.41 48.03
N LEU A 172 4.54 -4.35 47.30
CA LEU A 172 5.80 -3.61 47.40
C LEU A 172 5.60 -2.37 48.28
N TRP A 173 6.53 -2.12 49.21
CA TRP A 173 6.49 -1.02 50.19
C TRP A 173 5.42 -1.16 51.28
N VAL A 174 4.41 -2.00 51.08
CA VAL A 174 3.24 -2.11 51.96
C VAL A 174 3.63 -2.63 53.35
N ASP A 175 4.27 -3.79 53.40
CA ASP A 175 4.59 -4.45 54.67
C ASP A 175 5.69 -3.67 55.40
N GLU A 176 6.66 -3.13 54.65
CA GLU A 176 7.76 -2.36 55.20
C GLU A 176 7.29 -1.08 55.90
N PHE A 177 6.38 -0.31 55.30
CA PHE A 177 5.86 0.91 55.92
C PHE A 177 4.76 0.66 56.95
N LYS A 178 3.93 -0.38 56.79
CA LYS A 178 2.94 -0.76 57.81
C LYS A 178 3.60 -1.23 59.09
N ALA A 179 4.72 -1.97 59.02
CA ALA A 179 5.47 -2.40 60.19
C ALA A 179 6.02 -1.22 61.02
N LEU A 180 6.18 -0.05 60.39
CA LEU A 180 6.62 1.19 61.03
C LEU A 180 5.47 2.05 61.56
N GLY A 181 4.22 1.62 61.37
CA GLY A 181 3.03 2.34 61.81
C GLY A 181 2.66 3.55 60.94
N PHE A 182 3.23 3.68 59.73
CA PHE A 182 2.86 4.78 58.83
C PHE A 182 1.53 4.53 58.14
N GLU A 183 0.75 5.60 57.98
CA GLU A 183 -0.49 5.53 57.24
C GLU A 183 -0.22 5.50 55.73
N ILE A 184 -0.98 4.69 54.99
CA ILE A 184 -0.81 4.51 53.54
C ILE A 184 -2.05 5.04 52.80
N VAL A 185 -1.81 5.87 51.79
CA VAL A 185 -2.83 6.32 50.82
C VAL A 185 -2.53 5.78 49.43
N VAL A 186 -3.58 5.62 48.63
CA VAL A 186 -3.46 5.13 47.26
C VAL A 186 -3.10 6.29 46.33
N GLY A 187 -1.97 6.16 45.64
CA GLY A 187 -1.53 7.09 44.60
C GLY A 187 -2.36 7.02 43.33
N ALA A 188 -2.03 7.86 42.36
CA ALA A 188 -2.71 7.91 41.06
C ALA A 188 -2.43 6.66 40.20
N ASN A 189 -3.46 6.17 39.51
CA ASN A 189 -3.33 5.18 38.43
C ASN A 189 -3.40 5.87 37.06
N THR A 190 -2.75 5.31 36.05
CA THR A 190 -2.88 5.79 34.65
C THR A 190 -4.29 5.64 34.09
N LEU A 191 -5.07 4.69 34.63
CA LEU A 191 -6.48 4.44 34.24
C LEU A 191 -7.52 5.05 35.20
N ASP A 192 -7.10 5.93 36.11
CA ASP A 192 -8.00 6.64 37.00
C ASP A 192 -8.40 7.98 36.36
N ARG A 193 -9.71 8.17 36.21
CA ARG A 193 -10.34 9.33 35.59
C ARG A 193 -10.00 10.62 36.35
N PHE A 194 -9.81 10.56 37.67
CA PHE A 194 -9.53 11.74 38.51
C PHE A 194 -8.09 11.76 39.04
N ALA A 195 -7.16 11.06 38.37
CA ALA A 195 -5.81 10.89 38.89
C ALA A 195 -5.06 12.21 39.10
N LEU A 196 -5.12 13.14 38.14
CA LEU A 196 -4.47 14.45 38.25
C LEU A 196 -5.09 15.32 39.36
N HIS A 197 -6.41 15.23 39.57
CA HIS A 197 -7.12 15.92 40.65
C HIS A 197 -6.65 15.42 42.01
N ARG A 198 -6.56 14.10 42.16
CA ARG A 198 -6.02 13.46 43.38
C ARG A 198 -4.58 13.90 43.65
N MET A 199 -3.71 13.89 42.64
CA MET A 199 -2.30 14.29 42.84
C MET A 199 -2.17 15.77 43.18
N LYS A 200 -2.92 16.65 42.53
CA LYS A 200 -2.90 18.09 42.83
C LYS A 200 -3.40 18.37 44.25
N ALA A 201 -4.48 17.72 44.69
CA ALA A 201 -4.99 17.82 46.07
C ALA A 201 -4.00 17.26 47.09
N LEU A 202 -3.43 16.08 46.84
CA LEU A 202 -2.49 15.43 47.76
C LEU A 202 -1.21 16.25 47.93
N LEU A 203 -0.57 16.64 46.82
CA LEU A 203 0.66 17.44 46.83
C LEU A 203 0.42 18.86 47.37
N GLY A 204 -0.79 19.38 47.22
CA GLY A 204 -1.24 20.63 47.81
C GLY A 204 -1.39 20.61 49.34
N ARG A 205 -1.55 19.42 49.95
CA ARG A 205 -1.90 19.31 51.38
C ARG A 205 -0.70 19.14 52.31
N PHE A 206 0.43 18.62 51.82
CA PHE A 206 1.59 18.34 52.65
C PHE A 206 2.63 19.46 52.56
N GLU A 207 3.30 19.78 53.66
CA GLU A 207 4.38 20.78 53.65
C GLU A 207 5.61 20.24 52.91
N THR A 208 5.94 18.96 53.17
CA THR A 208 7.14 18.31 52.65
C THR A 208 6.78 17.05 51.87
N VAL A 209 7.41 16.86 50.70
CA VAL A 209 7.32 15.64 49.89
C VAL A 209 8.72 15.04 49.75
N THR A 210 8.85 13.74 50.02
CA THR A 210 10.09 13.00 49.82
C THR A 210 9.88 11.81 48.89
N THR A 211 10.92 11.46 48.14
CA THR A 211 10.96 10.30 47.26
C THR A 211 12.39 9.76 47.16
N ASN A 212 12.57 8.50 46.77
CA ASN A 212 13.90 7.93 46.50
C ASN A 212 14.26 7.92 45.01
N GLY A 213 13.48 8.59 44.16
CA GLY A 213 13.75 8.64 42.72
C GLY A 213 13.08 9.82 42.04
N TRP A 214 13.41 10.02 40.77
CA TRP A 214 12.85 11.11 39.99
C TRP A 214 11.60 10.66 39.20
N GLY A 215 10.61 11.55 39.14
CA GLY A 215 9.39 11.36 38.34
C GLY A 215 8.57 12.66 38.26
N SER A 216 7.45 12.61 37.53
CA SER A 216 6.57 13.77 37.35
C SER A 216 6.01 14.32 38.68
N HIS A 217 5.86 13.48 39.71
CA HIS A 217 5.43 13.88 41.05
C HIS A 217 6.34 14.90 41.70
N VAL A 218 7.65 14.92 41.39
CA VAL A 218 8.57 15.93 41.91
C VAL A 218 8.28 17.31 41.30
N ALA A 219 8.16 17.37 39.97
CA ALA A 219 7.79 18.61 39.28
C ALA A 219 6.44 19.15 39.78
N TYR A 220 5.47 18.25 39.98
CA TYR A 220 4.15 18.58 40.50
C TYR A 220 4.19 19.08 41.95
N ALA A 221 5.02 18.49 42.81
CA ALA A 221 5.16 18.90 44.21
C ALA A 221 5.79 20.29 44.33
N LEU A 222 6.86 20.55 43.56
CA LEU A 222 7.50 21.85 43.48
C LEU A 222 6.52 22.91 42.97
N ALA A 223 5.79 22.62 41.89
CA ALA A 223 4.80 23.55 41.34
C ALA A 223 3.62 23.81 42.28
N ALA A 224 3.24 22.83 43.10
CA ALA A 224 2.26 23.05 44.16
C ALA A 224 2.81 23.96 45.27
N GLY A 225 4.13 24.08 45.42
CA GLY A 225 4.79 24.84 46.48
C GLY A 225 5.14 24.01 47.72
N ALA A 226 5.21 22.67 47.59
CA ALA A 226 5.74 21.82 48.65
C ALA A 226 7.27 21.90 48.69
N LYS A 227 7.85 21.70 49.87
CA LYS A 227 9.29 21.46 50.01
C LYS A 227 9.59 20.05 49.52
N VAL A 228 10.52 19.88 48.60
CA VAL A 228 10.86 18.57 48.03
C VAL A 228 12.25 18.11 48.48
N SER A 229 12.33 16.82 48.78
CA SER A 229 13.56 16.07 48.98
C SER A 229 13.57 14.80 48.13
N ILE A 230 14.75 14.44 47.65
CA ILE A 230 15.06 13.16 47.02
C ILE A 230 16.07 12.48 47.93
N HIS A 231 15.61 11.53 48.74
CA HIS A 231 16.35 10.96 49.84
C HIS A 231 16.24 9.44 49.84
N GLY A 232 17.30 8.79 50.30
CA GLY A 232 17.31 7.37 50.63
C GLY A 232 17.55 6.42 49.45
N THR A 233 17.53 5.14 49.77
CA THR A 233 17.88 4.04 48.89
C THR A 233 16.81 3.82 47.84
N CYS A 234 17.18 3.94 46.57
CA CYS A 234 16.35 3.55 45.44
C CYS A 234 16.63 2.08 45.08
N PRO A 235 15.63 1.19 45.06
CA PRO A 235 15.81 -0.15 44.53
C PRO A 235 16.22 -0.08 43.05
N ALA A 236 17.44 -0.52 42.74
CA ALA A 236 17.92 -0.56 41.37
C ALA A 236 17.05 -1.55 40.58
N ILE A 237 16.37 -1.05 39.55
CA ILE A 237 15.72 -1.89 38.55
C ILE A 237 16.76 -2.08 37.44
N PRO A 238 17.25 -3.30 37.19
CA PRO A 238 18.21 -3.54 36.11
C PRO A 238 17.61 -3.04 34.78
N PRO A 239 18.37 -2.34 33.91
CA PRO A 239 17.88 -1.93 32.59
C PRO A 239 17.22 -3.08 31.81
N GLU A 240 17.73 -4.30 31.98
CA GLU A 240 17.19 -5.53 31.39
C GLU A 240 15.76 -5.84 31.87
N THR A 241 15.38 -5.38 33.06
CA THR A 241 14.01 -5.49 33.57
C THR A 241 13.08 -4.51 32.87
N PHE A 242 13.56 -3.31 32.49
CA PHE A 242 12.81 -2.40 31.63
C PHE A 242 12.60 -3.00 30.24
N LEU A 243 13.65 -3.56 29.63
CA LEU A 243 13.53 -4.32 28.38
C LEU A 243 12.59 -5.53 28.54
N ARG A 244 12.62 -6.22 29.67
CA ARG A 244 11.79 -7.43 29.84
C ARG A 244 10.32 -7.10 30.05
N LEU A 245 9.96 -6.02 30.73
CA LEU A 245 8.59 -5.81 31.21
C LEU A 245 7.88 -4.64 30.53
N ASP A 246 8.62 -3.74 29.90
CA ASP A 246 8.07 -2.56 29.25
C ASP A 246 8.34 -2.59 27.74
N GLN A 247 7.27 -2.77 26.97
CA GLN A 247 7.32 -2.87 25.50
C GLN A 247 7.86 -1.60 24.86
N ALA A 248 7.69 -0.42 25.49
CA ALA A 248 8.23 0.84 25.00
C ALA A 248 9.76 0.80 24.93
N TRP A 249 10.41 0.34 26.01
CA TRP A 249 11.86 0.28 26.09
C TRP A 249 12.48 -0.85 25.25
N ARG A 250 11.71 -1.91 24.92
CA ARG A 250 12.17 -2.99 24.01
C ARG A 250 12.46 -2.52 22.59
N LYS A 251 11.68 -1.55 22.11
CA LYS A 251 11.76 -1.05 20.72
C LYS A 251 12.96 -0.13 20.51
N ASP A 252 13.53 0.41 21.59
CA ASP A 252 14.67 1.31 21.55
C ASP A 252 15.63 1.05 22.74
N PRO A 253 16.34 -0.09 22.73
CA PRO A 253 17.28 -0.45 23.78
C PRO A 253 18.52 0.46 23.81
N GLU A 254 18.82 1.15 22.72
CA GLU A 254 19.93 2.10 22.64
C GLU A 254 19.63 3.36 23.44
N SER A 255 18.43 3.95 23.28
CA SER A 255 17.99 5.04 24.14
C SER A 255 17.90 4.62 25.60
N LEU A 256 17.47 3.40 25.90
CA LEU A 256 17.49 2.89 27.28
C LEU A 256 18.92 2.90 27.85
N ARG A 257 19.91 2.33 27.13
CA ARG A 257 21.31 2.36 27.58
C ARG A 257 21.83 3.78 27.77
N LYS A 258 21.42 4.71 26.89
CA LYS A 258 21.80 6.12 26.98
C LYS A 258 21.16 6.81 28.19
N VAL A 259 19.89 6.53 28.50
CA VAL A 259 19.18 7.07 29.68
C VAL A 259 19.79 6.61 31.00
N PHE A 260 20.32 5.38 31.03
CA PHE A 260 21.03 4.78 32.16
C PHE A 260 22.55 4.93 32.05
N SER A 261 23.05 5.75 31.13
CA SER A 261 24.48 6.02 31.01
C SER A 261 24.97 6.90 32.16
N SER A 262 26.25 6.77 32.50
CA SER A 262 26.91 7.59 33.53
C SER A 262 26.86 9.09 33.20
N GLU A 263 26.86 9.45 31.92
CA GLU A 263 26.78 10.84 31.46
C GLU A 263 25.41 11.46 31.77
N VAL A 264 24.32 10.78 31.36
CA VAL A 264 22.95 11.26 31.63
C VAL A 264 22.66 11.22 33.14
N GLU A 265 23.16 10.23 33.86
CA GLU A 265 23.03 10.19 35.32
C GLU A 265 23.76 11.35 36.00
N ALA A 266 24.97 11.70 35.56
CA ALA A 266 25.69 12.87 36.10
C ALA A 266 24.93 14.18 35.87
N GLN A 267 24.32 14.35 34.69
CA GLN A 267 23.48 15.52 34.39
C GLN A 267 22.21 15.56 35.24
N LYS A 268 21.55 14.41 35.45
CA LYS A 268 20.41 14.29 36.36
C LYS A 268 20.80 14.67 37.79
N GLN A 269 21.91 14.15 38.29
CA GLN A 269 22.41 14.43 39.64
C GLN A 269 22.72 15.92 39.82
N GLU A 270 23.36 16.56 38.84
CA GLU A 270 23.62 18.00 38.90
C GLU A 270 22.31 18.82 38.85
N PHE A 271 21.38 18.47 37.96
CA PHE A 271 20.10 19.15 37.87
C PHE A 271 19.26 19.02 39.15
N LEU A 272 19.37 17.89 39.84
CA LEU A 272 18.63 17.56 41.06
C LEU A 272 19.38 17.87 42.35
N ARG A 273 20.62 18.36 42.26
CA ARG A 273 21.52 18.57 43.41
C ARG A 273 20.89 19.30 44.58
N THR A 274 20.10 20.34 44.31
CA THR A 274 19.38 21.13 45.34
C THR A 274 18.36 20.31 46.13
N PHE A 275 17.83 19.23 45.55
CA PHE A 275 16.80 18.39 46.16
C PHE A 275 17.35 17.09 46.74
N LEU A 276 18.62 16.75 46.49
CA LEU A 276 19.30 15.56 47.04
C LEU A 276 19.70 15.76 48.50
N VAL A 277 18.72 16.02 49.34
CA VAL A 277 18.85 16.37 50.77
C VAL A 277 17.88 15.52 51.60
N PRO A 278 18.13 15.30 52.90
CA PRO A 278 17.16 14.63 53.76
C PRO A 278 15.87 15.46 53.87
N PRO A 279 14.72 14.82 54.21
CA PRO A 279 13.42 15.50 54.29
C PRO A 279 13.40 16.74 55.19
N SER A 280 14.18 16.77 56.28
CA SER A 280 14.27 17.92 57.18
C SER A 280 14.94 19.15 56.58
N GLN A 281 15.64 18.98 55.45
CA GLN A 281 16.30 20.04 54.68
C GLN A 281 15.64 20.27 53.31
N ALA A 282 14.45 19.69 53.09
CA ALA A 282 13.74 19.80 51.82
C ALA A 282 13.52 21.26 51.39
N VAL A 283 13.65 21.51 50.08
CA VAL A 283 13.65 22.86 49.50
C VAL A 283 12.39 23.08 48.69
N ALA A 284 11.75 24.24 48.86
CA ALA A 284 10.67 24.69 47.99
C ALA A 284 11.25 25.53 46.84
N ASP A 285 10.86 25.20 45.61
CA ASP A 285 11.27 25.94 44.41
C ASP A 285 10.08 25.97 43.42
N PRO A 286 9.08 26.82 43.67
CA PRO A 286 7.88 26.89 42.84
C PRO A 286 8.18 27.43 41.44
N GLU A 287 9.24 28.22 41.26
CA GLU A 287 9.66 28.72 39.95
C GLU A 287 10.19 27.58 39.09
N LYS A 288 11.13 26.77 39.61
CA LYS A 288 11.63 25.58 38.91
C LYS A 288 10.53 24.55 38.68
N GLY A 289 9.61 24.39 39.65
CA GLY A 289 8.40 23.58 39.50
C GLY A 289 7.52 24.06 38.34
N GLY A 290 7.21 25.35 38.30
CA GLY A 290 6.44 25.99 37.24
C GLY A 290 7.09 25.86 35.87
N TRP A 291 8.42 26.02 35.79
CA TRP A 291 9.17 25.78 34.57
C TRP A 291 9.10 24.32 34.10
N LEU A 292 9.29 23.35 35.01
CA LEU A 292 9.25 21.91 34.70
C LEU A 292 7.90 21.44 34.17
N ILE A 293 6.79 22.01 34.65
CA ILE A 293 5.45 21.66 34.17
C ILE A 293 4.99 22.52 33.00
N GLY A 294 5.81 23.48 32.53
CA GLY A 294 5.47 24.33 31.40
C GLY A 294 4.40 25.39 31.70
N ALA A 295 4.37 25.96 32.91
CA ALA A 295 3.35 26.92 33.34
C ALA A 295 3.23 28.14 32.40
N ARG A 296 4.32 28.55 31.74
CA ARG A 296 4.34 29.65 30.74
C ARG A 296 3.64 29.30 29.42
N HIS A 297 3.42 28.02 29.13
CA HIS A 297 2.76 27.52 27.93
C HIS A 297 1.33 27.05 28.19
N ARG A 298 0.80 27.28 29.40
CA ARG A 298 -0.59 26.96 29.71
C ARG A 298 -1.51 27.74 28.78
N LEU A 299 -2.35 27.03 28.05
CA LEU A 299 -3.36 27.63 27.17
C LEU A 299 -4.48 28.28 28.00
N THR A 300 -5.10 29.31 27.42
CA THR A 300 -6.37 29.85 27.92
C THR A 300 -7.52 28.84 27.74
N PRO A 301 -8.67 29.00 28.45
CA PRO A 301 -9.80 28.10 28.29
C PRO A 301 -10.29 27.97 26.84
N ASP A 302 -10.33 29.09 26.08
CA ASP A 302 -10.76 29.10 24.67
C ASP A 302 -9.76 28.39 23.75
N GLU A 303 -8.46 28.63 23.92
CA GLU A 303 -7.43 27.93 23.14
C GLU A 303 -7.38 26.43 23.44
N MET A 304 -7.63 26.05 24.70
CA MET A 304 -7.74 24.65 25.07
C MET A 304 -9.01 24.02 24.47
N LYS A 305 -10.12 24.75 24.44
CA LYS A 305 -11.35 24.32 23.79
C LYS A 305 -11.12 23.97 22.33
N ASP A 306 -10.44 24.84 21.59
CA ASP A 306 -10.08 24.61 20.18
C ASP A 306 -9.20 23.37 19.98
N VAL A 307 -8.30 23.08 20.92
CA VAL A 307 -7.46 21.88 20.88
C VAL A 307 -8.31 20.64 21.12
N LEU A 308 -9.16 20.65 22.15
CA LEU A 308 -9.99 19.51 22.54
C LEU A 308 -11.04 19.15 21.49
N GLU A 309 -11.68 20.13 20.86
CA GLU A 309 -12.67 19.91 19.79
C GLU A 309 -12.08 19.19 18.56
N ARG A 310 -10.76 19.31 18.33
CA ARG A 310 -10.06 18.65 17.22
C ARG A 310 -9.57 17.24 17.55
N ILE A 311 -9.34 16.93 18.83
CA ILE A 311 -8.74 15.66 19.26
C ILE A 311 -9.70 14.73 19.99
N ILE A 312 -10.80 15.24 20.54
CA ILE A 312 -11.82 14.45 21.23
C ILE A 312 -12.92 14.08 20.25
N LEU A 313 -13.10 12.78 20.04
CA LEU A 313 -14.18 12.26 19.22
C LEU A 313 -15.29 11.66 20.12
N PRO A 314 -16.57 12.02 19.91
CA PRO A 314 -17.68 11.35 20.56
C PRO A 314 -17.71 9.88 20.11
N ALA A 315 -17.83 8.94 21.05
CA ALA A 315 -18.05 7.55 20.67
C ALA A 315 -19.39 7.43 19.93
N ALA A 316 -19.38 6.82 18.73
CA ALA A 316 -20.57 6.65 17.90
C ALA A 316 -21.75 6.10 18.72
N SER A 317 -22.90 6.75 18.62
CA SER A 317 -24.09 6.44 19.41
C SER A 317 -24.65 5.06 19.06
N ALA A 318 -24.51 4.12 19.98
CA ALA A 318 -25.40 2.96 20.06
C ALA A 318 -26.82 3.43 20.41
N THR A 319 -27.74 3.41 19.45
CA THR A 319 -29.18 3.66 19.68
C THR A 319 -29.99 2.36 19.70
N ALA A 320 -30.48 2.01 20.90
CA ALA A 320 -31.73 1.33 21.33
C ALA A 320 -32.25 0.07 20.57
N ALA A 321 -32.72 -1.01 21.22
CA ALA A 321 -33.74 -1.05 22.28
C ALA A 321 -33.71 -2.35 23.18
N LYS A 322 -34.38 -2.28 24.34
CA LYS A 322 -34.71 -3.39 25.28
C LYS A 322 -36.25 -3.63 25.24
N PRO A 323 -36.81 -4.76 25.74
CA PRO A 323 -36.25 -6.09 25.97
C PRO A 323 -37.10 -7.21 25.30
N ALA A 324 -36.44 -8.22 24.72
CA ALA A 324 -37.06 -9.52 24.43
C ALA A 324 -36.22 -10.65 25.04
N SER A 325 -36.86 -11.82 25.18
CA SER A 325 -36.61 -12.91 26.13
C SER A 325 -35.15 -13.38 26.35
N PRO A 326 -34.88 -14.12 27.46
CA PRO A 326 -33.54 -14.63 27.80
C PRO A 326 -32.86 -15.47 26.72
N ALA A 327 -33.61 -16.01 25.75
CA ALA A 327 -33.08 -16.80 24.63
C ALA A 327 -32.38 -15.95 23.54
N ALA A 328 -32.65 -14.65 23.47
CA ALA A 328 -32.04 -13.75 22.48
C ALA A 328 -30.69 -13.14 22.93
N ARG A 329 -30.23 -13.44 24.16
CA ARG A 329 -29.00 -12.85 24.72
C ARG A 329 -27.70 -13.51 24.24
N GLU A 330 -27.75 -14.63 23.55
CA GLU A 330 -26.55 -15.34 23.08
C GLU A 330 -26.00 -14.83 21.74
N ASP A 331 -26.81 -14.17 20.90
CA ASP A 331 -26.38 -13.72 19.56
C ASP A 331 -25.81 -12.29 19.49
N ALA A 332 -26.02 -11.46 20.52
CA ALA A 332 -25.72 -10.03 20.45
C ALA A 332 -24.23 -9.65 20.70
N ARG A 333 -23.31 -10.62 20.73
CA ARG A 333 -21.85 -10.39 20.90
C ARG A 333 -20.98 -10.84 19.73
N GLY A 334 -21.55 -11.45 18.68
CA GLY A 334 -20.77 -11.95 17.54
C GLY A 334 -19.78 -13.09 17.85
N ASP A 335 -19.71 -13.58 19.09
CA ASP A 335 -18.83 -14.68 19.49
C ASP A 335 -19.56 -16.02 19.34
N LEU A 336 -19.32 -16.69 18.21
CA LEU A 336 -19.95 -17.95 17.84
C LEU A 336 -19.49 -19.08 18.79
N PRO A 337 -20.39 -19.79 19.49
CA PRO A 337 -20.04 -21.00 20.24
C PRO A 337 -19.61 -22.11 19.28
N VAL A 338 -18.44 -22.70 19.52
CA VAL A 338 -17.78 -23.60 18.57
C VAL A 338 -17.26 -24.85 19.28
N VAL A 339 -17.39 -26.00 18.63
CA VAL A 339 -16.58 -27.19 18.97
C VAL A 339 -15.41 -27.27 18.00
N LEU A 340 -14.17 -27.34 18.52
CA LEU A 340 -12.98 -27.59 17.72
C LEU A 340 -12.54 -29.04 17.92
N VAL A 341 -12.40 -29.79 16.83
CA VAL A 341 -12.01 -31.20 16.80
C VAL A 341 -10.58 -31.35 16.30
N ARG A 342 -9.75 -32.07 17.04
CA ARG A 342 -8.36 -32.43 16.63
C ARG A 342 -7.92 -33.81 17.12
N SER A 343 -6.74 -34.26 16.70
CA SER A 343 -6.22 -35.60 17.01
C SER A 343 -5.67 -35.75 18.44
N HIS A 344 -4.93 -34.76 18.96
CA HIS A 344 -4.27 -34.82 20.26
C HIS A 344 -4.61 -33.60 21.14
N GLU A 345 -4.50 -33.74 22.47
CA GLU A 345 -4.74 -32.60 23.38
C GLU A 345 -3.71 -31.48 23.22
N PHE A 346 -2.51 -31.80 22.76
CA PHE A 346 -1.47 -30.83 22.42
C PHE A 346 -0.51 -31.48 21.43
N ASN A 347 -0.11 -30.75 20.39
CA ASN A 347 0.92 -31.19 19.45
C ASN A 347 1.91 -30.04 19.22
N TYR A 348 3.16 -30.25 19.61
CA TYR A 348 4.20 -29.21 19.58
C TYR A 348 4.50 -28.68 18.17
N SER A 349 4.12 -29.43 17.13
CA SER A 349 4.35 -29.08 15.72
C SER A 349 3.15 -28.39 15.04
N GLU A 350 1.99 -28.32 15.71
CA GLU A 350 0.74 -27.74 15.20
C GLU A 350 0.43 -26.43 15.93
N THR A 351 1.38 -25.50 15.87
CA THR A 351 1.34 -24.28 16.67
C THR A 351 0.20 -23.33 16.28
N PHE A 352 -0.25 -23.38 15.03
CA PHE A 352 -1.41 -22.64 14.52
C PHE A 352 -2.75 -23.19 15.05
N VAL A 353 -2.88 -24.50 15.26
CA VAL A 353 -4.09 -25.10 15.86
C VAL A 353 -4.23 -24.64 17.31
N GLU A 354 -3.12 -24.50 18.02
CA GLU A 354 -3.13 -23.87 19.35
C GLU A 354 -3.59 -22.40 19.28
N ASP A 355 -3.23 -21.65 18.24
CA ASP A 355 -3.75 -20.30 18.07
C ASP A 355 -5.27 -20.32 17.81
N HIS A 356 -5.79 -21.29 17.06
CA HIS A 356 -7.24 -21.47 16.90
C HIS A 356 -7.90 -21.78 18.24
N VAL A 357 -7.39 -22.74 19.02
CA VAL A 357 -7.94 -23.10 20.34
C VAL A 357 -7.94 -21.91 21.31
N ASN A 358 -6.90 -21.08 21.29
CA ASN A 358 -6.74 -19.99 22.26
C ASN A 358 -7.42 -18.67 21.84
N HIS A 359 -7.67 -18.48 20.54
CA HIS A 359 -8.08 -17.17 20.02
C HIS A 359 -9.30 -17.20 19.10
N LEU A 360 -9.77 -18.34 18.60
CA LEU A 360 -10.84 -18.38 17.60
C LEU A 360 -12.20 -17.91 18.14
N SER A 361 -12.60 -18.37 19.32
CA SER A 361 -13.86 -18.01 19.99
C SER A 361 -13.68 -18.06 21.51
N SER A 362 -14.34 -17.17 22.25
CA SER A 362 -14.30 -17.22 23.72
C SER A 362 -15.21 -18.32 24.30
N ASN A 363 -16.12 -18.86 23.48
CA ASN A 363 -17.00 -19.99 23.77
C ASN A 363 -16.60 -21.26 22.99
N LEU A 364 -15.30 -21.58 22.98
CA LEU A 364 -14.76 -22.75 22.29
C LEU A 364 -14.70 -23.97 23.23
N THR A 365 -15.24 -25.11 22.76
CA THR A 365 -15.09 -26.42 23.39
C THR A 365 -14.13 -27.28 22.58
N LEU A 366 -13.05 -27.75 23.23
CA LEU A 366 -12.07 -28.64 22.61
C LEU A 366 -12.50 -30.11 22.71
N LEU A 367 -12.54 -30.80 21.58
CA LEU A 367 -12.68 -32.24 21.47
C LEU A 367 -11.41 -32.84 20.83
N TYR A 368 -10.80 -33.82 21.47
CA TYR A 368 -9.61 -34.48 20.93
C TYR A 368 -9.60 -36.01 21.11
N GLY A 369 -8.71 -36.69 20.40
CA GLY A 369 -8.46 -38.12 20.55
C GLY A 369 -8.10 -38.78 19.23
N PHE A 370 -7.11 -39.66 19.24
CA PHE A 370 -6.70 -40.42 18.08
C PHE A 370 -6.81 -41.93 18.34
N PRO A 371 -7.33 -42.73 17.40
CA PRO A 371 -7.98 -42.31 16.15
C PRO A 371 -9.40 -41.76 16.35
N PHE A 372 -10.01 -41.95 17.52
CA PHE A 372 -11.39 -41.52 17.84
C PHE A 372 -11.41 -40.28 18.74
N PRO A 373 -11.78 -39.08 18.22
CA PRO A 373 -12.02 -37.89 19.02
C PRO A 373 -13.14 -38.08 20.04
N ARG A 374 -12.81 -38.04 21.33
CA ARG A 374 -13.77 -38.33 22.41
C ARG A 374 -13.44 -37.71 23.75
N PHE A 375 -12.33 -37.00 23.88
CA PHE A 375 -11.91 -36.41 25.14
C PHE A 375 -12.09 -34.90 25.10
N ARG A 376 -12.57 -34.34 26.22
CA ARG A 376 -12.50 -32.89 26.48
C ARG A 376 -11.21 -32.56 27.22
N ARG A 377 -10.87 -31.27 27.29
CA ARG A 377 -9.72 -30.77 28.06
C ARG A 377 -9.68 -31.38 29.46
N GLY A 378 -8.54 -31.95 29.85
CA GLY A 378 -8.39 -32.68 31.10
C GLY A 378 -8.72 -34.18 31.04
N GLY A 379 -8.87 -34.77 29.85
CA GLY A 379 -8.85 -36.24 29.65
C GLY A 379 -10.16 -36.97 29.92
N GLN A 380 -11.27 -36.26 30.12
CA GLN A 380 -12.57 -36.89 30.38
C GLN A 380 -13.27 -37.28 29.08
N SER A 381 -13.72 -38.54 28.98
CA SER A 381 -14.47 -39.02 27.81
C SER A 381 -15.85 -38.38 27.75
N VAL A 382 -16.28 -38.00 26.55
CA VAL A 382 -17.63 -37.48 26.25
C VAL A 382 -18.61 -38.60 25.88
N LEU A 383 -18.12 -39.84 25.78
CA LEU A 383 -18.92 -41.00 25.40
C LEU A 383 -19.47 -41.74 26.62
N PRO A 384 -20.55 -42.53 26.46
CA PRO A 384 -21.01 -43.45 27.50
C PRO A 384 -19.92 -44.45 27.91
N ALA A 385 -19.86 -44.78 29.20
CA ALA A 385 -18.82 -45.65 29.76
C ALA A 385 -18.71 -47.03 29.06
N GLY A 386 -19.84 -47.60 28.65
CA GLY A 386 -19.86 -48.87 27.91
C GLY A 386 -19.24 -48.77 26.51
N THR A 387 -19.48 -47.65 25.80
CA THR A 387 -18.88 -47.38 24.48
C THR A 387 -17.37 -47.14 24.61
N GLU A 388 -16.94 -46.40 25.64
CA GLU A 388 -15.52 -46.19 25.92
C GLU A 388 -14.79 -47.51 26.16
N GLN A 389 -15.36 -48.42 26.96
CA GLN A 389 -14.76 -49.75 27.22
C GLN A 389 -14.59 -50.57 25.93
N LYS A 390 -15.59 -50.56 25.04
CA LYS A 390 -15.52 -51.25 23.74
C LYS A 390 -14.45 -50.64 22.82
N ILE A 391 -14.33 -49.32 22.77
CA ILE A 391 -13.27 -48.63 22.00
C ILE A 391 -11.88 -49.01 22.54
N GLN A 392 -11.70 -49.00 23.86
CA GLN A 392 -10.42 -49.40 24.48
C GLN A 392 -10.06 -50.85 24.16
N ALA A 393 -11.04 -51.77 24.22
CA ALA A 393 -10.84 -53.16 23.84
C ALA A 393 -10.45 -53.32 22.36
N ALA A 394 -11.12 -52.59 21.45
CA ALA A 394 -10.82 -52.62 20.02
C ALA A 394 -9.41 -52.08 19.69
N LEU A 395 -9.01 -50.98 20.34
CA LEU A 395 -7.66 -50.41 20.20
C LEU A 395 -6.58 -51.35 20.75
N ALA A 396 -6.83 -52.00 21.88
CA ALA A 396 -5.90 -52.97 22.47
C ALA A 396 -5.71 -54.22 21.60
N ALA A 397 -6.79 -54.68 20.95
CA ALA A 397 -6.78 -55.84 20.07
C ALA A 397 -6.18 -55.57 18.67
N LYS A 398 -5.81 -54.32 18.35
CA LYS A 398 -5.41 -53.87 16.99
C LYS A 398 -6.43 -54.27 15.90
N GLY A 399 -7.69 -54.48 16.28
CA GLY A 399 -8.75 -54.99 15.41
C GLY A 399 -9.45 -53.91 14.60
N THR A 400 -10.20 -54.33 13.57
CA THR A 400 -11.13 -53.48 12.82
C THR A 400 -12.32 -53.07 13.68
N VAL A 401 -12.65 -51.78 13.67
CA VAL A 401 -13.86 -51.26 14.35
C VAL A 401 -15.08 -51.79 13.59
N THR A 402 -15.96 -52.51 14.29
CA THR A 402 -17.18 -53.06 13.69
C THR A 402 -18.17 -51.95 13.35
N ALA A 403 -19.11 -52.22 12.44
CA ALA A 403 -20.13 -51.25 12.07
C ALA A 403 -21.00 -50.84 13.29
N GLU A 404 -21.24 -51.77 14.21
CA GLU A 404 -21.99 -51.53 15.45
C GLU A 404 -21.23 -50.59 16.40
N LEU A 405 -19.93 -50.85 16.63
CA LEU A 405 -19.11 -49.98 17.48
C LEU A 405 -18.96 -48.58 16.87
N TRP A 406 -18.88 -48.49 15.54
CA TRP A 406 -18.85 -47.22 14.83
C TRP A 406 -20.16 -46.43 15.01
N ALA A 407 -21.32 -47.09 14.88
CA ALA A 407 -22.62 -46.47 15.11
C ALA A 407 -22.79 -46.01 16.56
N GLU A 408 -22.37 -46.82 17.54
CA GLU A 408 -22.37 -46.44 18.97
C GLU A 408 -21.48 -45.22 19.23
N TYR A 409 -20.29 -45.18 18.62
CA TYR A 409 -19.38 -44.05 18.72
C TYR A 409 -19.99 -42.77 18.12
N SER A 410 -20.50 -42.83 16.88
CA SER A 410 -21.11 -41.68 16.20
C SER A 410 -22.32 -41.14 16.98
N ALA A 411 -23.18 -42.02 17.51
CA ALA A 411 -24.34 -41.63 18.30
C ALA A 411 -23.97 -40.99 19.65
N GLY A 412 -22.98 -41.56 20.36
CA GLY A 412 -22.48 -40.99 21.61
C GLY A 412 -21.88 -39.60 21.40
N LEU A 413 -21.14 -39.42 20.31
CA LEU A 413 -20.56 -38.13 19.96
C LEU A 413 -21.62 -37.11 19.52
N ALA A 414 -22.63 -37.53 18.75
CA ALA A 414 -23.76 -36.69 18.35
C ALA A 414 -24.54 -36.17 19.57
N ALA A 415 -24.77 -37.02 20.58
CA ALA A 415 -25.42 -36.62 21.83
C ALA A 415 -24.64 -35.54 22.57
N PHE A 416 -23.31 -35.67 22.63
CA PHE A 416 -22.44 -34.63 23.18
C PHE A 416 -22.50 -33.33 22.38
N LEU A 417 -22.39 -33.42 21.05
CA LEU A 417 -22.44 -32.25 20.16
C LEU A 417 -23.76 -31.47 20.32
N ALA A 418 -24.89 -32.17 20.36
CA ALA A 418 -26.20 -31.57 20.59
C ALA A 418 -26.34 -30.88 21.97
N GLN A 419 -25.60 -31.34 22.98
CA GLN A 419 -25.59 -30.77 24.34
C GLN A 419 -24.52 -29.70 24.55
N SER A 420 -23.60 -29.54 23.60
CA SER A 420 -22.44 -28.64 23.74
C SER A 420 -22.78 -27.15 23.66
N GLY A 421 -23.96 -26.79 23.15
CA GLY A 421 -24.35 -25.41 22.86
C GLY A 421 -23.62 -24.81 21.63
N ALA A 422 -22.82 -25.59 20.92
CA ALA A 422 -22.12 -25.13 19.73
C ALA A 422 -23.07 -24.89 18.56
N ARG A 423 -22.72 -23.91 17.72
CA ARG A 423 -23.44 -23.57 16.49
C ARG A 423 -22.68 -23.94 15.22
N SER A 424 -21.39 -24.23 15.34
CA SER A 424 -20.57 -24.77 14.27
C SER A 424 -19.43 -25.62 14.83
N VAL A 425 -18.94 -26.56 14.02
CA VAL A 425 -17.81 -27.43 14.36
C VAL A 425 -16.64 -27.13 13.42
N LEU A 426 -15.46 -26.80 13.96
CA LEU A 426 -14.21 -26.73 13.18
C LEU A 426 -13.45 -28.04 13.36
N VAL A 427 -13.09 -28.69 12.25
CA VAL A 427 -12.40 -29.99 12.25
C VAL A 427 -11.01 -29.83 11.64
N GLU A 428 -9.98 -30.01 12.47
CA GLU A 428 -8.57 -29.91 12.08
C GLU A 428 -8.12 -31.28 11.51
N THR A 429 -7.74 -31.29 10.23
CA THR A 429 -7.45 -32.43 9.34
C THR A 429 -8.67 -33.14 8.72
N GLY A 430 -8.52 -33.54 7.46
CA GLY A 430 -9.48 -34.39 6.75
C GLY A 430 -9.71 -35.75 7.42
N LEU A 431 -8.68 -36.30 8.07
CA LEU A 431 -8.81 -37.57 8.80
C LEU A 431 -9.80 -37.43 9.94
N MET A 432 -9.72 -36.38 10.75
CA MET A 432 -10.70 -36.14 11.82
C MET A 432 -12.11 -35.94 11.23
N GLY A 433 -12.23 -35.27 10.07
CA GLY A 433 -13.49 -35.17 9.33
C GLY A 433 -14.11 -36.53 9.00
N ALA A 434 -13.30 -37.51 8.60
CA ALA A 434 -13.78 -38.87 8.34
C ALA A 434 -14.35 -39.56 9.60
N PHE A 435 -13.85 -39.22 10.79
CA PHE A 435 -14.30 -39.80 12.05
C PHE A 435 -15.52 -39.09 12.64
N VAL A 436 -15.72 -37.78 12.41
CA VAL A 436 -16.77 -37.02 13.11
C VAL A 436 -17.95 -36.56 12.26
N HIS A 437 -17.90 -36.66 10.93
CA HIS A 437 -18.97 -36.14 10.08
C HIS A 437 -20.35 -36.75 10.37
N GLU A 438 -20.44 -38.07 10.58
CA GLU A 438 -21.71 -38.74 10.89
C GLU A 438 -22.32 -38.21 12.20
N ALA A 439 -21.48 -37.90 13.20
CA ALA A 439 -21.94 -37.33 14.45
C ALA A 439 -22.41 -35.87 14.28
N CYS A 440 -21.74 -35.08 13.43
CA CYS A 440 -22.17 -33.72 13.09
C CYS A 440 -23.50 -33.72 12.33
N GLU A 441 -23.68 -34.64 11.39
CA GLU A 441 -24.92 -34.86 10.64
C GLU A 441 -26.08 -35.26 11.58
N GLN A 442 -25.86 -36.24 12.48
CA GLN A 442 -26.85 -36.67 13.46
C GLN A 442 -27.24 -35.54 14.44
N ALA A 443 -26.30 -34.67 14.79
CA ALA A 443 -26.55 -33.50 15.64
C ALA A 443 -27.12 -32.29 14.88
N SER A 444 -27.28 -32.37 13.56
CA SER A 444 -27.65 -31.24 12.69
C SER A 444 -26.75 -30.00 12.87
N LEU A 445 -25.44 -30.19 13.11
CA LEU A 445 -24.48 -29.09 13.26
C LEU A 445 -23.64 -28.90 12.00
N PRO A 446 -23.54 -27.67 11.46
CA PRO A 446 -22.69 -27.39 10.31
C PRO A 446 -21.22 -27.47 10.71
N PHE A 447 -20.45 -28.24 9.94
CA PHE A 447 -19.03 -28.46 10.21
C PHE A 447 -18.16 -28.00 9.04
N VAL A 448 -16.98 -27.47 9.40
CA VAL A 448 -15.95 -26.96 8.49
C VAL A 448 -14.69 -27.80 8.67
N VAL A 449 -14.13 -28.31 7.58
CA VAL A 449 -12.94 -29.20 7.63
C VAL A 449 -11.72 -28.47 7.07
N HIS A 450 -10.67 -28.33 7.87
CA HIS A 450 -9.41 -27.66 7.49
C HIS A 450 -8.31 -28.68 7.23
N PHE A 451 -7.78 -28.70 6.00
CA PHE A 451 -6.76 -29.65 5.56
C PHE A 451 -5.35 -29.05 5.68
N HIS A 452 -4.35 -29.86 6.05
CA HIS A 452 -3.05 -29.35 6.51
C HIS A 452 -1.80 -29.89 5.79
N GLY A 453 -1.91 -31.01 5.07
CA GLY A 453 -0.83 -31.58 4.28
C GLY A 453 -1.05 -33.06 3.96
N VAL A 454 -0.56 -33.94 4.85
CA VAL A 454 -0.57 -35.40 4.64
C VAL A 454 -1.98 -35.97 4.45
N ASP A 455 -2.98 -35.31 5.02
CA ASP A 455 -4.40 -35.63 4.88
C ASP A 455 -4.96 -35.33 3.48
N ALA A 456 -4.32 -34.46 2.69
CA ALA A 456 -4.69 -34.20 1.30
C ALA A 456 -3.80 -34.92 0.26
N PHE A 457 -2.57 -35.29 0.63
CA PHE A 457 -1.56 -35.81 -0.31
C PHE A 457 -1.06 -37.23 -0.03
N GLY A 458 -1.11 -37.70 1.22
CA GLY A 458 -0.53 -38.98 1.62
C GLY A 458 -1.27 -40.18 1.03
N ARG A 459 -0.61 -40.95 0.17
CA ARG A 459 -1.24 -42.02 -0.62
C ARG A 459 -1.93 -43.07 0.25
N GLU A 460 -1.23 -43.62 1.24
CA GLU A 460 -1.76 -44.68 2.11
C GLU A 460 -2.99 -44.21 2.91
N LEU A 461 -2.98 -42.96 3.37
CA LEU A 461 -4.10 -42.37 4.11
C LEU A 461 -5.30 -42.19 3.17
N LEU A 462 -5.09 -41.65 1.98
CA LEU A 462 -6.13 -41.44 0.98
C LEU A 462 -6.71 -42.77 0.51
N GLU A 463 -5.89 -43.76 0.16
CA GLU A 463 -6.36 -45.10 -0.25
C GLU A 463 -7.30 -45.71 0.80
N ARG A 464 -6.99 -45.52 2.09
CA ARG A 464 -7.80 -46.05 3.20
C ARG A 464 -9.05 -45.23 3.49
N TRP A 465 -8.98 -43.90 3.45
CA TRP A 465 -10.01 -43.01 4.02
C TRP A 465 -10.80 -42.20 2.99
N LEU A 466 -10.36 -42.16 1.73
CA LEU A 466 -11.05 -41.43 0.65
C LEU A 466 -12.53 -41.81 0.48
N PRO A 467 -12.98 -43.07 0.65
CA PRO A 467 -14.41 -43.39 0.62
C PRO A 467 -15.22 -42.63 1.67
N ARG A 468 -14.65 -42.35 2.85
CA ARG A 468 -15.30 -41.53 3.89
C ARG A 468 -15.14 -40.03 3.60
N TYR A 469 -14.04 -39.61 2.97
CA TYR A 469 -13.87 -38.21 2.54
C TYR A 469 -14.96 -37.80 1.55
N ARG A 470 -15.22 -38.65 0.56
CA ARG A 470 -16.29 -38.41 -0.43
C ARG A 470 -17.68 -38.29 0.19
N LYS A 471 -17.94 -38.98 1.31
CA LYS A 471 -19.19 -38.81 2.06
C LYS A 471 -19.27 -37.42 2.66
N PHE A 472 -18.28 -37.01 3.45
CA PHE A 472 -18.34 -35.72 4.12
C PHE A 472 -18.13 -34.53 3.18
N PHE A 473 -17.50 -34.69 2.03
CA PHE A 473 -17.46 -33.62 1.02
C PHE A 473 -18.86 -33.20 0.56
N GLY A 474 -19.84 -34.11 0.59
CA GLY A 474 -21.25 -33.77 0.29
C GLY A 474 -21.99 -33.07 1.43
N SER A 475 -21.59 -33.31 2.69
CA SER A 475 -22.30 -32.80 3.87
C SER A 475 -21.57 -31.69 4.64
N ALA A 476 -20.28 -31.50 4.42
CA ALA A 476 -19.51 -30.40 5.00
C ALA A 476 -20.06 -29.06 4.50
N ALA A 477 -20.18 -28.11 5.43
CA ALA A 477 -20.57 -26.74 5.10
C ALA A 477 -19.46 -26.03 4.32
N SER A 478 -18.19 -26.31 4.66
CA SER A 478 -17.02 -25.83 3.93
C SER A 478 -15.81 -26.75 4.11
N VAL A 479 -14.98 -26.80 3.07
CA VAL A 479 -13.69 -27.48 3.03
C VAL A 479 -12.60 -26.44 2.81
N LEU A 480 -11.59 -26.42 3.66
CA LEU A 480 -10.56 -25.39 3.68
C LEU A 480 -9.20 -25.97 3.31
N ALA A 481 -8.57 -25.38 2.29
CA ALA A 481 -7.23 -25.71 1.83
C ALA A 481 -6.24 -24.61 2.24
N VAL A 482 -5.05 -25.00 2.71
CA VAL A 482 -4.02 -24.04 3.16
C VAL A 482 -3.15 -23.49 2.02
N SER A 483 -3.25 -24.05 0.82
CA SER A 483 -2.49 -23.65 -0.37
C SER A 483 -3.26 -23.91 -1.66
N ARG A 484 -2.87 -23.25 -2.76
CA ARG A 484 -3.47 -23.45 -4.09
C ARG A 484 -3.26 -24.86 -4.61
N ALA A 485 -2.08 -25.44 -4.37
CA ALA A 485 -1.78 -26.83 -4.72
C ALA A 485 -2.71 -27.79 -3.97
N MET A 486 -2.97 -27.55 -2.69
CA MET A 486 -3.89 -28.37 -1.89
C MET A 486 -5.33 -28.16 -2.32
N HIS A 487 -5.74 -26.94 -2.64
CA HIS A 487 -7.09 -26.66 -3.16
C HIS A 487 -7.36 -27.49 -4.41
N ALA A 488 -6.45 -27.47 -5.39
CA ALA A 488 -6.55 -28.30 -6.59
C ALA A 488 -6.60 -29.79 -6.26
N GLN A 489 -5.80 -30.26 -5.30
CA GLN A 489 -5.81 -31.65 -4.85
C GLN A 489 -7.15 -32.06 -4.23
N LEU A 490 -7.76 -31.23 -3.37
CA LEU A 490 -9.04 -31.54 -2.75
C LEU A 490 -10.17 -31.63 -3.79
N LEU A 491 -10.15 -30.78 -4.82
CA LEU A 491 -11.09 -30.90 -5.94
C LEU A 491 -10.90 -32.22 -6.68
N GLN A 492 -9.66 -32.66 -6.92
CA GLN A 492 -9.37 -33.96 -7.54
C GLN A 492 -9.85 -35.14 -6.68
N LEU A 493 -9.84 -35.00 -5.35
CA LEU A 493 -10.38 -36.00 -4.42
C LEU A 493 -11.92 -36.03 -4.37
N GLY A 494 -12.59 -35.04 -4.96
CA GLY A 494 -14.05 -34.95 -5.08
C GLY A 494 -14.70 -33.95 -4.14
N ALA A 495 -13.96 -32.96 -3.61
CA ALA A 495 -14.55 -31.85 -2.88
C ALA A 495 -15.35 -30.93 -3.81
N ASP A 496 -16.47 -30.41 -3.31
CA ASP A 496 -17.32 -29.47 -4.07
C ASP A 496 -16.58 -28.14 -4.30
N PRO A 497 -16.37 -27.71 -5.57
CA PRO A 497 -15.75 -26.42 -5.88
C PRO A 497 -16.42 -25.23 -5.20
N ASP A 498 -17.73 -25.28 -4.96
CA ASP A 498 -18.51 -24.17 -4.43
C ASP A 498 -18.37 -24.04 -2.91
N ARG A 499 -17.89 -25.10 -2.25
CA ARG A 499 -17.68 -25.19 -0.80
C ARG A 499 -16.20 -25.35 -0.42
N THR A 500 -15.29 -25.34 -1.39
CA THR A 500 -13.85 -25.51 -1.16
C THR A 500 -13.13 -24.18 -1.28
N HIS A 501 -12.53 -23.70 -0.18
CA HIS A 501 -11.95 -22.37 -0.08
C HIS A 501 -10.48 -22.39 0.35
N LEU A 502 -9.75 -21.33 0.01
CA LEU A 502 -8.39 -21.11 0.52
C LEU A 502 -8.45 -20.45 1.90
N ALA A 503 -7.86 -21.09 2.89
CA ALA A 503 -7.65 -20.54 4.22
C ALA A 503 -6.22 -20.90 4.70
N PRO A 504 -5.22 -20.08 4.32
CA PRO A 504 -3.85 -20.25 4.78
C PRO A 504 -3.68 -20.08 6.29
N TYR A 505 -2.60 -20.63 6.82
CA TYR A 505 -2.18 -20.43 8.21
C TYR A 505 -1.89 -18.96 8.50
N GLY A 506 -2.02 -18.61 9.78
CA GLY A 506 -1.52 -17.36 10.33
C GLY A 506 -0.39 -17.58 11.33
N VAL A 507 0.54 -16.64 11.40
CA VAL A 507 1.64 -16.62 12.39
C VAL A 507 1.61 -15.35 13.22
N ALA A 508 2.18 -15.40 14.42
CA ALA A 508 2.38 -14.20 15.23
C ALA A 508 3.38 -13.25 14.55
N VAL A 509 3.01 -11.98 14.44
CA VAL A 509 3.85 -10.93 13.82
C VAL A 509 4.32 -9.84 14.78
N ASP A 510 3.69 -9.77 15.96
CA ASP A 510 4.18 -9.03 17.14
C ASP A 510 5.21 -9.91 17.87
N LEU A 511 6.43 -9.89 17.36
CA LEU A 511 7.53 -10.71 17.83
C LEU A 511 8.44 -9.91 18.77
N PRO A 512 9.03 -10.55 19.80
CA PRO A 512 9.87 -9.86 20.78
C PRO A 512 11.17 -9.29 20.17
N ALA A 513 11.65 -9.88 19.07
CA ALA A 513 12.78 -9.41 18.29
C ALA A 513 12.59 -9.78 16.81
N LEU A 514 13.00 -8.89 15.92
CA LEU A 514 13.08 -9.14 14.49
C LEU A 514 14.50 -9.50 14.10
N ALA A 515 14.66 -10.20 12.98
CA ALA A 515 15.95 -10.39 12.38
C ALA A 515 16.46 -9.08 11.77
N GLU A 516 17.77 -8.88 11.83
CA GLU A 516 18.46 -7.79 11.14
C GLU A 516 19.46 -8.39 10.13
N PRO A 517 19.02 -8.91 8.96
CA PRO A 517 19.90 -9.61 8.04
C PRO A 517 21.13 -8.80 7.58
N ALA A 518 21.00 -7.46 7.52
CA ALA A 518 22.10 -6.56 7.20
C ALA A 518 23.26 -6.62 8.21
N LYS A 519 22.97 -6.90 9.48
CA LYS A 519 23.95 -6.89 10.59
C LYS A 519 24.27 -8.29 11.13
N ALA A 520 23.32 -9.22 11.06
CA ALA A 520 23.52 -10.61 11.49
C ALA A 520 24.64 -11.25 10.66
N PRO A 521 25.55 -12.09 11.21
CA PRO A 521 26.54 -12.84 10.44
C PRO A 521 25.87 -13.78 9.39
N PRO A 522 26.60 -14.40 8.43
CA PRO A 522 26.05 -15.32 7.43
C PRO A 522 25.61 -16.67 8.06
N HIS A 523 24.74 -16.59 9.05
CA HIS A 523 24.16 -17.69 9.76
C HIS A 523 22.81 -18.03 9.13
N PHE A 524 22.64 -19.31 8.87
CA PHE A 524 21.46 -19.92 8.30
C PHE A 524 20.69 -20.64 9.40
N VAL A 525 19.36 -20.59 9.32
CA VAL A 525 18.49 -21.38 10.18
C VAL A 525 17.53 -22.21 9.33
N ALA A 526 17.38 -23.48 9.70
CA ALA A 526 16.39 -24.39 9.14
C ALA A 526 15.56 -24.96 10.28
N VAL A 527 14.23 -24.92 10.16
CA VAL A 527 13.30 -25.38 11.21
C VAL A 527 12.30 -26.36 10.60
N GLY A 528 12.26 -27.58 11.13
CA GLY A 528 11.30 -28.58 10.70
C GLY A 528 11.67 -30.01 11.09
N ARG A 529 10.71 -30.93 10.95
CA ARG A 529 10.94 -32.37 11.18
C ARG A 529 11.97 -32.92 10.19
N PHE A 530 12.84 -33.81 10.66
CA PHE A 530 13.84 -34.50 9.84
C PHE A 530 13.21 -35.69 9.10
N VAL A 531 12.29 -35.38 8.18
CA VAL A 531 11.53 -36.34 7.37
C VAL A 531 11.77 -36.11 5.88
N GLU A 532 11.47 -37.11 5.06
CA GLU A 532 11.74 -37.11 3.62
C GLU A 532 11.22 -35.85 2.92
N LYS A 533 9.94 -35.49 3.13
CA LYS A 533 9.33 -34.32 2.50
C LYS A 533 9.95 -32.97 2.85
N LYS A 534 10.72 -32.88 3.94
CA LYS A 534 11.46 -31.67 4.34
C LYS A 534 12.88 -31.65 3.76
N ALA A 535 13.37 -32.81 3.32
CA ALA A 535 14.70 -33.04 2.73
C ALA A 535 15.87 -32.31 3.45
N PRO A 536 16.02 -32.46 4.78
CA PRO A 536 17.08 -31.77 5.54
C PRO A 536 18.49 -32.10 5.05
N HIS A 537 18.69 -33.31 4.52
CA HIS A 537 19.96 -33.77 3.95
C HIS A 537 20.36 -32.96 2.71
N LEU A 538 19.40 -32.50 1.88
CA LEU A 538 19.68 -31.67 0.71
C LEU A 538 20.03 -30.23 1.10
N THR A 539 19.34 -29.67 2.10
CA THR A 539 19.70 -28.40 2.72
C THR A 539 21.15 -28.43 3.26
N LEU A 540 21.52 -29.53 3.93
CA LEU A 540 22.87 -29.74 4.46
C LEU A 540 23.92 -29.84 3.34
N GLN A 541 23.62 -30.54 2.26
CA GLN A 541 24.51 -30.63 1.08
C GLN A 541 24.72 -29.26 0.42
N ALA A 542 23.66 -28.45 0.29
CA ALA A 542 23.76 -27.10 -0.25
C ALA A 542 24.62 -26.19 0.65
N PHE A 543 24.41 -26.26 1.97
CA PHE A 543 25.21 -25.52 2.94
C PHE A 543 26.70 -25.91 2.91
N ALA A 544 27.03 -27.18 2.63
CA ALA A 544 28.42 -27.61 2.50
C ALA A 544 29.19 -26.81 1.43
N ALA A 545 28.53 -26.51 0.30
CA ALA A 545 29.10 -25.67 -0.76
C ALA A 545 29.23 -24.20 -0.33
N VAL A 546 28.29 -23.70 0.46
CA VAL A 546 28.33 -22.35 1.04
C VAL A 546 29.55 -22.22 1.98
N HIS A 547 29.70 -23.15 2.91
CA HIS A 547 30.77 -23.12 3.92
C HIS A 547 32.17 -23.21 3.31
N ARG A 548 32.35 -23.98 2.22
CA ARG A 548 33.62 -24.01 1.48
C ARG A 548 34.01 -22.65 0.90
N SER A 549 33.03 -21.82 0.55
CA SER A 549 33.27 -20.50 -0.07
C SER A 549 33.21 -19.34 0.93
N VAL A 550 32.57 -19.55 2.08
CA VAL A 550 32.35 -18.57 3.16
C VAL A 550 32.60 -19.31 4.48
N PRO A 551 33.87 -19.46 4.93
CA PRO A 551 34.23 -20.27 6.09
C PRO A 551 33.61 -19.81 7.42
N GLU A 552 33.16 -18.56 7.52
CA GLU A 552 32.42 -18.00 8.64
C GLU A 552 30.94 -18.37 8.65
N ALA A 553 30.41 -18.93 7.55
CA ALA A 553 29.02 -19.35 7.48
C ALA A 553 28.74 -20.48 8.48
N ARG A 554 27.58 -20.39 9.15
CA ARG A 554 27.10 -21.39 10.11
C ARG A 554 25.66 -21.78 9.79
N LEU A 555 25.28 -23.02 10.06
CA LEU A 555 23.91 -23.50 9.89
C LEU A 555 23.39 -24.09 11.20
N VAL A 556 22.23 -23.61 11.65
CA VAL A 556 21.49 -24.22 12.75
C VAL A 556 20.29 -24.95 12.18
N MET A 557 20.20 -26.25 12.45
CA MET A 557 19.05 -27.07 12.09
C MET A 557 18.29 -27.46 13.36
N ILE A 558 17.02 -27.05 13.43
CA ILE A 558 16.12 -27.25 14.57
C ILE A 558 15.05 -28.26 14.19
N GLY A 559 14.85 -29.26 15.05
CA GLY A 559 13.88 -30.33 14.87
C GLY A 559 14.47 -31.71 15.12
N ASP A 560 13.63 -32.73 14.95
CA ASP A 560 13.98 -34.14 15.12
C ASP A 560 13.26 -34.99 14.06
N GLY A 561 13.69 -36.24 13.89
CA GLY A 561 13.08 -37.18 12.95
C GLY A 561 14.05 -38.25 12.43
N PRO A 562 13.53 -39.20 11.65
CA PRO A 562 14.28 -40.39 11.21
C PRO A 562 15.52 -40.07 10.38
N LEU A 563 15.58 -38.92 9.70
CA LEU A 563 16.75 -38.51 8.91
C LEU A 563 17.85 -37.82 9.73
N LEU A 564 17.61 -37.49 11.00
CA LEU A 564 18.60 -36.77 11.83
C LEU A 564 19.91 -37.55 12.00
N PRO A 565 19.92 -38.87 12.33
CA PRO A 565 21.18 -39.62 12.45
C PRO A 565 22.00 -39.62 11.16
N ALA A 566 21.34 -39.79 10.01
CA ALA A 566 22.00 -39.76 8.70
C ALA A 566 22.59 -38.38 8.38
N CYS A 567 21.88 -37.29 8.72
CA CYS A 567 22.38 -35.92 8.53
C CYS A 567 23.60 -35.63 9.42
N ARG A 568 23.61 -36.08 10.68
CA ARG A 568 24.76 -35.93 11.59
C ARG A 568 25.99 -36.65 11.06
N LYS A 569 25.83 -37.94 10.72
CA LYS A 569 26.91 -38.74 10.13
C LYS A 569 27.47 -38.11 8.86
N TRP A 570 26.61 -37.62 7.97
CA TRP A 570 27.06 -36.96 6.74
C TRP A 570 27.84 -35.66 7.02
N ALA A 571 27.39 -34.85 8.00
CA ALA A 571 28.12 -33.64 8.40
C ALA A 571 29.50 -33.96 8.99
N GLU A 572 29.62 -35.06 9.75
CA GLU A 572 30.91 -35.55 10.29
C GLU A 572 31.85 -35.98 9.16
N GLU A 573 31.39 -36.82 8.24
CA GLU A 573 32.18 -37.33 7.10
C GLU A 573 32.63 -36.23 6.14
N ASN A 574 31.93 -35.08 6.12
CA ASN A 574 32.25 -33.93 5.26
C ASN A 574 32.92 -32.77 6.00
N GLY A 575 33.36 -32.96 7.25
CA GLY A 575 34.12 -31.96 8.00
C GLY A 575 33.33 -30.72 8.43
N LEU A 576 32.01 -30.83 8.57
CA LEU A 576 31.10 -29.71 8.90
C LEU A 576 30.72 -29.64 10.38
N VAL A 577 31.32 -30.47 11.24
CA VAL A 577 30.98 -30.58 12.67
C VAL A 577 31.05 -29.24 13.40
N ALA A 578 32.02 -28.39 13.06
CA ALA A 578 32.18 -27.05 13.66
C ALA A 578 31.26 -25.99 13.04
N ALA A 579 30.65 -26.27 11.88
CA ALA A 579 29.87 -25.31 11.11
C ALA A 579 28.36 -25.53 11.20
N VAL A 580 27.92 -26.75 11.56
CA VAL A 580 26.51 -27.14 11.62
C VAL A 580 26.11 -27.52 13.05
N THR A 581 25.09 -26.86 13.57
CA THR A 581 24.50 -27.18 14.88
C THR A 581 23.14 -27.86 14.71
N PHE A 582 23.02 -29.09 15.17
CA PHE A 582 21.75 -29.81 15.24
C PHE A 582 21.14 -29.64 16.63
N ALA A 583 20.18 -28.73 16.76
CA ALA A 583 19.66 -28.25 18.04
C ALA A 583 18.58 -29.15 18.68
N GLY A 584 18.07 -30.16 17.97
CA GLY A 584 16.92 -30.95 18.43
C GLY A 584 15.61 -30.12 18.44
N VAL A 585 14.57 -30.63 19.08
CA VAL A 585 13.30 -29.91 19.27
C VAL A 585 13.49 -28.75 20.26
N GLN A 586 12.97 -27.58 19.94
CA GLN A 586 13.13 -26.34 20.71
C GLN A 586 11.78 -25.69 21.01
N SER A 587 11.73 -24.84 22.05
CA SER A 587 10.52 -24.05 22.36
C SER A 587 10.28 -22.96 21.30
N ARG A 588 9.05 -22.42 21.24
CA ARG A 588 8.71 -21.34 20.31
C ARG A 588 9.60 -20.11 20.51
N GLU A 589 9.90 -19.78 21.76
CA GLU A 589 10.77 -18.67 22.14
C GLU A 589 12.20 -18.90 21.65
N GLU A 590 12.71 -20.12 21.75
CA GLU A 590 14.06 -20.45 21.27
C GLU A 590 14.17 -20.47 19.75
N VAL A 591 13.14 -20.98 19.06
CA VAL A 591 13.04 -20.88 17.60
C VAL A 591 13.04 -19.41 17.17
N SER A 592 12.22 -18.57 17.81
CA SER A 592 12.15 -17.13 17.54
C SER A 592 13.49 -16.43 17.78
N ARG A 593 14.19 -16.74 18.89
CA ARG A 593 15.55 -16.21 19.16
C ARG A 593 16.55 -16.59 18.07
N ARG A 594 16.50 -17.84 17.58
CA ARG A 594 17.39 -18.32 16.53
C ARG A 594 17.08 -17.70 15.17
N MET A 595 15.80 -17.48 14.86
CA MET A 595 15.40 -16.73 13.67
C MET A 595 15.88 -15.28 13.75
N ALA A 596 15.65 -14.58 14.86
CA ALA A 596 16.07 -13.18 15.05
C ALA A 596 17.59 -12.98 14.98
N SER A 597 18.39 -13.99 15.34
CA SER A 597 19.86 -13.93 15.28
C SER A 597 20.47 -14.48 13.98
N SER A 598 19.64 -14.96 13.05
CA SER A 598 20.10 -15.47 11.75
C SER A 598 20.01 -14.41 10.67
N ARG A 599 20.70 -14.64 9.55
CA ARG A 599 20.58 -13.79 8.35
C ARG A 599 19.60 -14.38 7.33
N ILE A 600 19.55 -15.72 7.23
CA ILE A 600 18.80 -16.41 6.16
C ILE A 600 18.05 -17.61 6.75
N PHE A 601 16.80 -17.79 6.34
CA PHE A 601 16.08 -19.05 6.55
C PHE A 601 16.21 -19.94 5.30
N VAL A 602 16.43 -21.24 5.48
CA VAL A 602 16.57 -22.20 4.37
C VAL A 602 15.76 -23.47 4.59
N GLN A 603 15.04 -23.91 3.56
CA GLN A 603 14.27 -25.16 3.58
C GLN A 603 14.10 -25.74 2.18
N HIS A 604 14.64 -26.94 1.94
CA HIS A 604 14.49 -27.60 0.63
C HIS A 604 13.04 -28.03 0.37
N SER A 605 12.48 -28.98 1.10
CA SER A 605 11.18 -29.61 0.80
C SER A 605 11.08 -30.30 -0.58
N ILE A 606 10.43 -31.46 -0.60
CA ILE A 606 10.18 -32.31 -1.79
C ILE A 606 8.89 -33.10 -1.62
N VAL A 607 8.36 -33.65 -2.71
CA VAL A 607 7.35 -34.73 -2.62
C VAL A 607 8.04 -36.01 -2.13
N ALA A 608 7.58 -36.59 -1.02
CA ALA A 608 8.10 -37.85 -0.49
C ALA A 608 7.66 -39.06 -1.31
N ALA A 609 8.37 -40.19 -1.20
CA ALA A 609 8.07 -41.42 -1.94
C ALA A 609 6.63 -41.94 -1.72
N ASN A 610 6.06 -41.73 -0.53
CA ASN A 610 4.68 -42.09 -0.19
C ASN A 610 3.62 -41.06 -0.63
N GLY A 611 4.03 -40.02 -1.36
CA GLY A 611 3.17 -38.93 -1.83
C GLY A 611 2.96 -37.79 -0.82
N ASP A 612 3.43 -37.92 0.43
CA ASP A 612 3.33 -36.83 1.42
C ASP A 612 4.05 -35.59 0.91
N SER A 613 3.40 -34.44 1.09
CA SER A 613 3.85 -33.13 0.60
C SER A 613 3.62 -32.07 1.67
N GLU A 614 4.21 -30.88 1.49
CA GLU A 614 3.87 -29.73 2.31
C GLU A 614 2.42 -29.28 2.04
N GLY A 615 1.76 -28.72 3.05
CA GLY A 615 0.63 -27.82 2.84
C GLY A 615 1.16 -26.43 2.53
N LEU A 616 1.18 -25.59 3.56
CA LEU A 616 1.90 -24.32 3.60
C LEU A 616 2.89 -24.36 4.78
N PRO A 617 4.22 -24.39 4.59
CA PRO A 617 5.13 -24.63 5.71
C PRO A 617 5.16 -23.45 6.68
N LEU A 618 4.73 -23.68 7.92
CA LEU A 618 4.65 -22.64 8.94
C LEU A 618 6.01 -21.99 9.24
N ALA A 619 7.09 -22.76 9.28
CA ALA A 619 8.43 -22.24 9.52
C ALA A 619 8.88 -21.18 8.47
N VAL A 620 8.38 -21.27 7.23
CA VAL A 620 8.61 -20.26 6.19
C VAL A 620 7.86 -18.98 6.53
N LEU A 621 6.59 -19.07 6.97
CA LEU A 621 5.83 -17.90 7.43
C LEU A 621 6.44 -17.29 8.69
N GLU A 622 6.88 -18.10 9.66
CA GLU A 622 7.55 -17.65 10.87
C GLU A 622 8.87 -16.93 10.53
N ALA A 623 9.64 -17.42 9.56
CA ALA A 623 10.84 -16.74 9.07
C ALA A 623 10.51 -15.37 8.45
N GLY A 624 9.47 -15.31 7.61
CA GLY A 624 8.97 -14.05 7.04
C GLY A 624 8.47 -13.10 8.13
N ALA A 625 7.77 -13.59 9.14
CA ALA A 625 7.38 -12.80 10.30
C ALA A 625 8.61 -12.21 11.00
N HIS A 626 9.73 -12.92 11.11
CA HIS A 626 10.96 -12.34 11.68
C HIS A 626 11.69 -11.38 10.72
N GLY A 627 11.30 -11.25 9.46
CA GLY A 627 12.01 -10.45 8.47
C GLY A 627 13.26 -11.13 7.91
N LEU A 628 13.30 -12.46 7.92
CA LEU A 628 14.34 -13.22 7.24
C LEU A 628 13.98 -13.42 5.77
N PRO A 629 14.92 -13.22 4.83
CA PRO A 629 14.76 -13.76 3.49
C PRO A 629 14.78 -15.30 3.54
N VAL A 630 14.03 -15.92 2.64
CA VAL A 630 13.95 -17.38 2.53
C VAL A 630 14.65 -17.88 1.28
N VAL A 631 15.39 -18.98 1.40
CA VAL A 631 15.76 -19.82 0.26
C VAL A 631 15.03 -21.15 0.38
N ALA A 632 14.11 -21.42 -0.55
CA ALA A 632 13.28 -22.61 -0.51
C ALA A 632 13.00 -23.19 -1.90
N THR A 633 12.24 -24.28 -2.00
CA THR A 633 11.84 -24.84 -3.30
C THR A 633 10.48 -24.35 -3.77
N ARG A 634 10.24 -24.46 -5.08
CA ARG A 634 8.91 -24.33 -5.69
C ARG A 634 8.06 -25.57 -5.43
N HIS A 635 7.71 -25.79 -4.15
CA HIS A 635 6.96 -26.96 -3.70
C HIS A 635 5.68 -26.58 -2.96
N ALA A 636 4.56 -27.20 -3.35
CA ALA A 636 3.24 -27.03 -2.74
C ALA A 636 2.86 -25.56 -2.44
N GLY A 637 2.61 -25.20 -1.18
CA GLY A 637 2.23 -23.84 -0.78
C GLY A 637 3.38 -22.85 -0.62
N ILE A 638 4.64 -23.24 -0.79
CA ILE A 638 5.78 -22.30 -0.68
C ILE A 638 5.67 -21.12 -1.67
N PRO A 639 5.35 -21.34 -2.97
CA PRO A 639 5.18 -20.26 -3.94
C PRO A 639 3.96 -19.36 -3.68
N ASP A 640 2.99 -19.81 -2.88
CA ASP A 640 1.85 -18.96 -2.50
C ASP A 640 2.31 -17.87 -1.52
N ALA A 641 3.21 -18.23 -0.58
CA ALA A 641 3.72 -17.32 0.43
C ALA A 641 4.94 -16.51 -0.03
N VAL A 642 5.87 -17.11 -0.79
CA VAL A 642 7.16 -16.48 -1.14
C VAL A 642 7.19 -16.08 -2.61
N ARG A 643 7.39 -14.79 -2.90
CA ARG A 643 7.64 -14.29 -4.26
C ARG A 643 9.14 -14.38 -4.58
N ASP A 644 9.46 -15.17 -5.59
CA ASP A 644 10.83 -15.38 -6.05
C ASP A 644 11.49 -14.07 -6.50
N GLY A 645 12.70 -13.81 -5.99
CA GLY A 645 13.47 -12.60 -6.22
C GLY A 645 13.01 -11.36 -5.44
N VAL A 646 11.91 -11.45 -4.68
CA VAL A 646 11.32 -10.33 -3.92
C VAL A 646 11.32 -10.59 -2.42
N ASP A 647 10.84 -11.76 -2.00
CA ASP A 647 10.77 -12.19 -0.59
C ASP A 647 11.92 -13.15 -0.22
N GLY A 648 12.50 -13.76 -1.25
CA GLY A 648 13.46 -14.85 -1.14
C GLY A 648 13.79 -15.44 -2.51
N PHE A 649 14.46 -16.60 -2.54
CA PHE A 649 14.75 -17.34 -3.76
C PHE A 649 14.07 -18.70 -3.75
N LEU A 650 13.43 -19.05 -4.87
CA LEU A 650 12.77 -20.33 -5.07
C LEU A 650 13.45 -21.17 -6.15
N VAL A 651 13.96 -22.33 -5.75
CA VAL A 651 14.66 -23.29 -6.62
C VAL A 651 13.80 -24.53 -6.92
N ALA A 652 14.23 -25.37 -7.86
CA ALA A 652 13.54 -26.63 -8.13
C ALA A 652 13.76 -27.65 -7.00
N GLU A 653 12.81 -28.57 -6.81
CA GLU A 653 12.99 -29.72 -5.93
C GLU A 653 14.27 -30.48 -6.28
N LYS A 654 15.00 -30.93 -5.26
CA LYS A 654 16.26 -31.69 -5.39
C LYS A 654 17.44 -30.95 -6.04
N ASP A 655 17.26 -29.69 -6.45
CA ASP A 655 18.35 -28.88 -7.01
C ASP A 655 19.23 -28.25 -5.90
N VAL A 656 20.17 -29.07 -5.41
CA VAL A 656 21.14 -28.67 -4.38
C VAL A 656 22.07 -27.55 -4.87
N GLY A 657 22.39 -27.53 -6.17
CA GLY A 657 23.30 -26.56 -6.76
C GLY A 657 22.71 -25.15 -6.76
N ALA A 658 21.49 -25.01 -7.29
CA ALA A 658 20.78 -23.73 -7.29
C ALA A 658 20.47 -23.25 -5.86
N MET A 659 20.14 -24.17 -4.94
CA MET A 659 19.95 -23.84 -3.51
C MET A 659 21.24 -23.23 -2.93
N ALA A 660 22.39 -23.87 -3.17
CA ALA A 660 23.68 -23.38 -2.70
C ALA A 660 24.04 -22.01 -3.29
N GLU A 661 23.76 -21.78 -4.58
CA GLU A 661 24.00 -20.49 -5.24
C GLU A 661 23.17 -19.37 -4.62
N ALA A 662 21.88 -19.61 -4.41
CA ALA A 662 20.99 -18.64 -3.77
C ALA A 662 21.40 -18.37 -2.31
N MET A 663 21.76 -19.41 -1.55
CA MET A 663 22.30 -19.26 -0.20
C MET A 663 23.60 -18.44 -0.20
N LEU A 664 24.53 -18.71 -1.12
CA LEU A 664 25.79 -17.98 -1.26
C LEU A 664 25.57 -16.51 -1.57
N ARG A 665 24.60 -16.20 -2.44
CA ARG A 665 24.27 -14.83 -2.82
C ARG A 665 23.81 -14.02 -1.61
N LEU A 666 22.92 -14.57 -0.80
CA LEU A 666 22.45 -13.91 0.43
C LEU A 666 23.50 -13.89 1.54
N ALA A 667 24.40 -14.88 1.60
CA ALA A 667 25.52 -14.87 2.55
C ALA A 667 26.49 -13.71 2.28
N ARG A 668 26.77 -13.45 0.99
CA ARG A 668 27.73 -12.42 0.52
C ARG A 668 27.13 -11.02 0.47
N ASP A 669 25.84 -10.89 0.21
CA ASP A 669 25.15 -9.61 0.09
C ASP A 669 24.11 -9.44 1.21
N ALA A 670 24.58 -8.90 2.34
CA ALA A 670 23.74 -8.64 3.51
C ALA A 670 22.65 -7.57 3.24
N GLY A 671 22.90 -6.65 2.30
CA GLY A 671 21.92 -5.63 1.90
C GLY A 671 20.77 -6.24 1.10
N LEU A 672 21.07 -7.14 0.16
CA LEU A 672 20.06 -7.94 -0.53
C LEU A 672 19.26 -8.79 0.46
N ALA A 673 19.92 -9.47 1.40
CA ALA A 673 19.24 -10.25 2.43
C ALA A 673 18.25 -9.41 3.24
N ALA A 674 18.64 -8.20 3.65
CA ALA A 674 17.77 -7.29 4.41
C ALA A 674 16.57 -6.81 3.59
N ARG A 675 16.78 -6.46 2.32
CA ARG A 675 15.68 -6.02 1.43
C ARG A 675 14.65 -7.12 1.20
N LEU A 676 15.11 -8.33 0.86
CA LEU A 676 14.19 -9.45 0.61
C LEU A 676 13.44 -9.86 1.89
N GLY A 677 14.14 -9.89 3.03
CA GLY A 677 13.54 -10.18 4.33
C GLY A 677 12.50 -9.14 4.77
N ALA A 678 12.76 -7.86 4.54
CA ALA A 678 11.79 -6.79 4.82
C ALA A 678 10.51 -6.95 3.97
N SER A 679 10.66 -7.21 2.66
CA SER A 679 9.51 -7.43 1.78
C SER A 679 8.70 -8.66 2.20
N PHE A 680 9.38 -9.75 2.59
CA PHE A 680 8.68 -10.94 3.04
C PHE A 680 7.92 -10.72 4.35
N ARG A 681 8.46 -9.92 5.28
CA ARG A 681 7.75 -9.53 6.51
C ARG A 681 6.51 -8.71 6.21
N GLU A 682 6.59 -7.70 5.34
CA GLU A 682 5.42 -6.90 4.95
C GLU A 682 4.29 -7.79 4.43
N ARG A 683 4.64 -8.75 3.56
CA ARG A 683 3.69 -9.74 3.03
C ARG A 683 3.09 -10.62 4.12
N VAL A 684 3.91 -11.18 5.02
CA VAL A 684 3.41 -12.02 6.12
C VAL A 684 2.51 -11.24 7.07
N VAL A 685 2.85 -9.99 7.40
CA VAL A 685 2.02 -9.11 8.24
C VAL A 685 0.66 -8.85 7.61
N ALA A 686 0.64 -8.53 6.31
CA ALA A 686 -0.59 -8.20 5.59
C ALA A 686 -1.48 -9.41 5.31
N GLU A 687 -0.91 -10.55 4.90
CA GLU A 687 -1.68 -11.66 4.31
C GLU A 687 -1.74 -12.92 5.20
N TYR A 688 -0.76 -13.10 6.10
CA TYR A 688 -0.52 -14.34 6.87
C TYR A 688 -0.33 -14.09 8.37
N SER A 689 -0.81 -12.96 8.90
CA SER A 689 -0.86 -12.77 10.35
C SER A 689 -1.91 -13.69 10.96
N ARG A 690 -1.71 -14.08 12.22
CA ARG A 690 -2.65 -14.88 13.00
C ARG A 690 -4.05 -14.25 12.98
N GLU A 691 -4.13 -12.94 13.15
CA GLU A 691 -5.37 -12.19 13.22
C GLU A 691 -6.15 -12.25 11.89
N VAL A 692 -5.44 -12.12 10.76
CA VAL A 692 -6.03 -12.30 9.42
C VAL A 692 -6.54 -13.72 9.21
N SER A 693 -5.76 -14.74 9.57
CA SER A 693 -6.17 -16.15 9.45
C SER A 693 -7.40 -16.49 10.31
N LEU A 694 -7.39 -16.06 11.58
CA LEU A 694 -8.53 -16.24 12.49
C LEU A 694 -9.80 -15.54 11.99
N THR A 695 -9.65 -14.35 11.39
CA THR A 695 -10.78 -13.61 10.82
C THR A 695 -11.40 -14.40 9.67
N ARG A 696 -10.59 -14.92 8.74
CA ARG A 696 -11.07 -15.79 7.65
C ARG A 696 -11.81 -17.03 8.18
N LEU A 697 -11.25 -17.72 9.18
CA LEU A 697 -11.88 -18.89 9.79
C LEU A 697 -13.23 -18.54 10.45
N ARG A 698 -13.28 -17.47 11.25
CA ARG A 698 -14.53 -17.01 11.88
C ARG A 698 -15.60 -16.71 10.84
N SER A 699 -15.25 -16.00 9.77
CA SER A 699 -16.20 -15.66 8.71
C SER A 699 -16.80 -16.90 8.05
N VAL A 700 -15.97 -17.90 7.72
CA VAL A 700 -16.45 -19.16 7.13
C VAL A 700 -17.36 -19.90 8.11
N MET A 701 -17.00 -19.97 9.38
CA MET A 701 -17.78 -20.67 10.40
C MET A 701 -19.10 -19.98 10.73
N GLN A 702 -19.12 -18.65 10.74
CA GLN A 702 -20.35 -17.86 10.88
C GLN A 702 -21.28 -18.06 9.69
N ALA A 703 -20.74 -18.09 8.45
CA ALA A 703 -21.52 -18.40 7.26
C ALA A 703 -22.11 -19.81 7.31
N ALA A 704 -21.30 -20.79 7.73
CA ALA A 704 -21.72 -22.17 7.93
C ALA A 704 -22.85 -22.27 8.98
N ALA A 705 -22.72 -21.58 10.12
CA ALA A 705 -23.74 -21.51 11.16
C ALA A 705 -25.06 -20.86 10.68
N ALA A 706 -24.96 -19.89 9.75
CA ALA A 706 -26.11 -19.17 9.20
C ALA A 706 -26.78 -19.90 8.00
N GLY A 707 -26.26 -21.06 7.57
CA GLY A 707 -26.79 -21.79 6.42
C GLY A 707 -26.60 -21.08 5.08
N ARG A 708 -25.68 -20.12 4.98
CA ARG A 708 -25.36 -19.38 3.75
C ARG A 708 -24.22 -20.05 2.99
N SER A 709 -24.23 -19.99 1.66
CA SER A 709 -23.07 -20.45 0.88
C SER A 709 -21.90 -19.48 1.08
N ALA A 710 -20.71 -20.00 1.37
CA ALA A 710 -19.50 -19.19 1.55
C ALA A 710 -19.07 -18.44 0.27
N ARG A 711 -19.68 -18.72 -0.89
CA ARG A 711 -19.52 -17.98 -2.15
C ARG A 711 -19.90 -16.51 -2.05
N GLU A 712 -20.85 -16.14 -1.18
CA GLU A 712 -21.21 -14.73 -0.94
C GLU A 712 -20.08 -13.94 -0.23
N PHE A 713 -19.10 -14.64 0.35
CA PHE A 713 -17.94 -14.04 1.01
C PHE A 713 -16.60 -14.37 0.33
N SER A 714 -16.55 -15.28 -0.67
CA SER A 714 -15.31 -15.65 -1.35
C SER A 714 -14.78 -14.55 -2.29
N THR A 715 -15.62 -13.57 -2.65
CA THR A 715 -15.22 -12.34 -3.35
C THR A 715 -14.28 -11.46 -2.50
N LEU A 716 -14.24 -11.63 -1.18
CA LEU A 716 -13.30 -10.93 -0.29
C LEU A 716 -11.98 -11.67 -0.06
N ALA A 717 -11.88 -12.96 -0.43
CA ALA A 717 -10.72 -13.79 -0.10
C ALA A 717 -9.93 -14.31 -1.33
N GLN A 718 -10.52 -14.32 -2.54
CA GLN A 718 -9.88 -14.86 -3.74
C GLN A 718 -9.04 -13.84 -4.53
N ASP A 719 -9.20 -12.54 -4.29
CA ASP A 719 -8.41 -11.46 -4.91
C ASP A 719 -7.33 -10.89 -3.97
N ALA A 720 -6.81 -11.70 -3.04
CA ALA A 720 -5.65 -11.33 -2.25
C ALA A 720 -4.33 -11.37 -3.07
N ALA A 721 -4.26 -10.61 -4.17
CA ALA A 721 -3.15 -9.66 -4.26
C ALA A 721 -3.26 -8.75 -3.02
N PRO A 722 -2.18 -8.16 -2.47
CA PRO A 722 -2.30 -7.27 -1.32
C PRO A 722 -3.53 -6.38 -1.52
N VAL A 723 -4.39 -6.21 -0.49
CA VAL A 723 -5.42 -5.15 -0.55
C VAL A 723 -4.62 -3.88 -0.58
N ARG A 724 -4.23 -3.52 -1.80
CA ARG A 724 -3.52 -2.32 -2.13
C ARG A 724 -4.46 -1.23 -1.71
N LYS A 725 -3.92 -0.24 -1.01
CA LYS A 725 -4.72 0.95 -0.72
C LYS A 725 -5.33 1.41 -2.04
N PRO A 726 -6.57 1.91 -2.08
CA PRO A 726 -7.22 2.32 -3.33
C PRO A 726 -6.32 3.15 -4.25
N ARG A 727 -5.49 4.04 -3.66
CA ARG A 727 -4.45 4.80 -4.36
C ARG A 727 -3.36 3.97 -5.04
N GLU A 728 -2.88 2.90 -4.41
CA GLU A 728 -1.88 1.98 -4.98
C GLU A 728 -2.47 1.12 -6.10
N ALA A 729 -3.74 0.72 -5.97
CA ALA A 729 -4.48 0.02 -7.03
C ALA A 729 -4.70 0.92 -8.26
N ILE A 730 -5.06 2.20 -8.04
CA ILE A 730 -5.11 3.23 -9.10
C ILE A 730 -3.73 3.40 -9.76
N ALA A 731 -2.66 3.49 -8.97
CA ALA A 731 -1.31 3.69 -9.50
C ALA A 731 -0.82 2.51 -10.35
N GLU A 732 -1.29 1.29 -10.09
CA GLU A 732 -1.01 0.12 -10.93
C GLU A 732 -1.86 0.09 -12.21
N ASP A 733 -3.18 0.22 -12.07
CA ASP A 733 -4.12 0.27 -13.19
C ASP A 733 -5.07 1.46 -13.04
N ARG A 734 -4.83 2.50 -13.83
CA ARG A 734 -5.64 3.73 -13.84
C ARG A 734 -7.00 3.56 -14.54
N ASN A 735 -7.42 2.33 -14.85
CA ASN A 735 -8.79 2.00 -15.23
C ASN A 735 -9.55 1.23 -14.14
N ASN A 736 -8.99 1.06 -12.94
CA ASN A 736 -9.66 0.39 -11.84
C ASN A 736 -10.76 1.27 -11.24
N LEU A 737 -11.98 1.11 -11.75
CA LEU A 737 -13.16 1.87 -11.31
C LEU A 737 -13.41 1.76 -9.80
N ASN A 738 -13.34 0.54 -9.25
CA ASN A 738 -13.62 0.30 -7.83
C ASN A 738 -12.61 1.02 -6.94
N ALA A 739 -11.33 0.99 -7.32
CA ALA A 739 -10.30 1.71 -6.60
C ALA A 739 -10.53 3.24 -6.59
N TYR A 740 -11.06 3.84 -7.66
CA TYR A 740 -11.43 5.26 -7.64
C TYR A 740 -12.61 5.56 -6.72
N VAL A 741 -13.61 4.68 -6.67
CA VAL A 741 -14.78 4.84 -5.77
C VAL A 741 -14.36 4.72 -4.31
N GLU A 742 -13.55 3.71 -3.99
CA GLU A 742 -13.00 3.51 -2.64
C GLU A 742 -12.10 4.68 -2.24
N HIS A 743 -11.21 5.13 -3.14
CA HIS A 743 -10.34 6.28 -2.87
C HIS A 743 -11.13 7.58 -2.71
N ALA A 744 -12.21 7.77 -3.47
CA ALA A 744 -13.09 8.92 -3.30
C ALA A 744 -13.74 8.93 -1.91
N ALA A 745 -14.20 7.78 -1.41
CA ALA A 745 -14.74 7.66 -0.06
C ALA A 745 -13.69 8.02 1.00
N GLU A 746 -12.46 7.50 0.88
CA GLU A 746 -11.35 7.85 1.77
C GLU A 746 -11.08 9.37 1.81
N LEU A 747 -11.09 10.02 0.65
CA LEU A 747 -10.84 11.46 0.53
C LEU A 747 -12.01 12.30 1.05
N ILE A 748 -13.25 11.83 0.90
CA ILE A 748 -14.43 12.46 1.49
C ILE A 748 -14.34 12.38 3.02
N ASP A 749 -14.02 11.22 3.57
CA ASP A 749 -13.87 11.00 5.01
C ASP A 749 -12.71 11.82 5.61
N ALA A 750 -11.68 12.10 4.81
CA ALA A 750 -10.56 12.98 5.15
C ALA A 750 -10.82 14.48 4.94
N GLY A 751 -11.97 14.86 4.37
CA GLY A 751 -12.30 16.26 4.03
C GLY A 751 -11.55 16.83 2.82
N GLU A 752 -10.89 16.00 2.03
CA GLU A 752 -10.15 16.37 0.82
C GLU A 752 -11.07 16.44 -0.42
N PHE A 753 -12.07 17.33 -0.39
CA PHE A 753 -13.14 17.39 -1.39
C PHE A 753 -12.66 17.57 -2.84
N ALA A 754 -11.52 18.24 -3.04
CA ALA A 754 -10.94 18.39 -4.36
C ALA A 754 -10.37 17.06 -4.90
N GLY A 755 -9.64 16.31 -4.06
CA GLY A 755 -9.15 14.98 -4.41
C GLY A 755 -10.30 14.00 -4.65
N ALA A 756 -11.31 14.05 -3.78
CA ALA A 756 -12.54 13.26 -3.94
C ALA A 756 -13.23 13.57 -5.27
N TYR A 757 -13.35 14.85 -5.64
CA TYR A 757 -13.94 15.25 -6.93
C TYR A 757 -13.19 14.63 -8.09
N LEU A 758 -11.86 14.72 -8.11
CA LEU A 758 -11.05 14.12 -9.16
C LEU A 758 -11.30 12.59 -9.26
N ALA A 759 -11.50 11.92 -8.12
CA ALA A 759 -11.56 10.47 -8.06
C ALA A 759 -12.93 9.98 -8.53
N VAL A 760 -14.00 10.62 -8.06
CA VAL A 760 -15.35 10.44 -8.58
C VAL A 760 -15.41 10.81 -10.06
N ALA A 761 -14.67 11.83 -10.50
CA ALA A 761 -14.67 12.24 -11.90
C ALA A 761 -14.02 11.22 -12.85
N GLU A 762 -12.92 10.60 -12.44
CA GLU A 762 -12.33 9.49 -13.19
C GLU A 762 -13.23 8.24 -13.15
N ALA A 763 -13.84 7.94 -12.00
CA ALA A 763 -14.83 6.86 -11.89
C ALA A 763 -16.03 7.09 -12.83
N HIS A 764 -16.57 8.31 -12.86
CA HIS A 764 -17.65 8.72 -13.76
C HIS A 764 -17.28 8.49 -15.23
N ARG A 765 -16.05 8.84 -15.62
CA ARG A 765 -15.55 8.65 -16.97
C ARG A 765 -15.40 7.16 -17.32
N LEU A 766 -14.94 6.35 -16.38
CA LEU A 766 -14.73 4.91 -16.59
C LEU A 766 -16.05 4.12 -16.66
N CYS A 767 -17.08 4.52 -15.91
CA CYS A 767 -18.38 3.86 -15.91
C CYS A 767 -19.37 4.37 -16.97
N GLY A 768 -18.97 5.37 -17.77
CA GLY A 768 -19.83 5.98 -18.79
C GLY A 768 -20.89 6.93 -18.23
N GLY A 769 -20.74 7.40 -17.00
CA GLY A 769 -21.53 8.47 -16.40
C GLY A 769 -22.85 8.04 -15.77
N THR A 770 -22.78 7.22 -14.72
CA THR A 770 -23.97 6.79 -13.96
C THR A 770 -24.60 7.92 -13.15
N GLU A 771 -25.90 7.84 -12.86
CA GLU A 771 -26.60 8.81 -11.99
C GLU A 771 -25.96 8.90 -10.58
N GLN A 772 -25.41 7.79 -10.07
CA GLN A 772 -24.70 7.78 -8.79
C GLN A 772 -23.44 8.65 -8.80
N THR A 773 -22.58 8.48 -9.81
CA THR A 773 -21.34 9.26 -9.91
C THR A 773 -21.63 10.73 -10.25
N LYS A 774 -22.68 10.99 -11.02
CA LYS A 774 -23.18 12.35 -11.29
C LYS A 774 -23.66 13.03 -10.01
N THR A 775 -24.50 12.37 -9.22
CA THR A 775 -24.99 12.91 -7.92
C THR A 775 -23.83 13.19 -6.97
N ALA A 776 -22.85 12.28 -6.91
CA ALA A 776 -21.66 12.47 -6.06
C ALA A 776 -20.82 13.68 -6.50
N LEU A 777 -20.65 13.91 -7.82
CA LEU A 777 -20.02 15.12 -8.32
C LEU A 777 -20.82 16.36 -7.90
N GLU A 778 -22.12 16.42 -8.15
CA GLU A 778 -23.00 17.55 -7.77
C GLU A 778 -22.91 17.87 -6.27
N GLN A 779 -22.87 16.84 -5.42
CA GLN A 779 -22.67 17.00 -3.98
C GLN A 779 -21.31 17.61 -3.65
N LEU A 780 -20.22 17.11 -4.25
CA LEU A 780 -18.88 17.67 -4.05
C LEU A 780 -18.76 19.10 -4.56
N GLU A 781 -19.46 19.44 -5.65
CA GLU A 781 -19.56 20.80 -6.17
C GLU A 781 -20.26 21.73 -5.17
N ALA A 782 -21.35 21.28 -4.53
CA ALA A 782 -22.03 22.02 -3.47
C ALA A 782 -21.14 22.25 -2.24
N HIS A 783 -20.16 21.37 -1.99
CA HIS A 783 -19.13 21.53 -0.95
C HIS A 783 -17.93 22.39 -1.40
N GLY A 784 -18.06 23.13 -2.51
CA GLY A 784 -17.07 24.09 -2.96
C GLY A 784 -15.91 23.51 -3.77
N ALA A 785 -15.96 22.23 -4.18
CA ALA A 785 -14.90 21.60 -4.98
C ALA A 785 -14.60 22.38 -6.27
N LEU A 786 -15.61 23.01 -6.89
CA LEU A 786 -15.41 23.82 -8.10
C LEU A 786 -14.54 25.05 -7.90
N SER A 787 -14.46 25.60 -6.69
CA SER A 787 -13.58 26.75 -6.41
C SER A 787 -12.11 26.37 -6.38
N GLN A 788 -11.80 25.07 -6.33
CA GLN A 788 -10.44 24.57 -6.15
C GLN A 788 -9.67 24.60 -7.48
N PRO A 789 -8.45 25.20 -7.53
CA PRO A 789 -7.69 25.35 -8.77
C PRO A 789 -7.38 24.04 -9.50
N GLN A 790 -7.12 22.97 -8.74
CA GLN A 790 -6.86 21.63 -9.28
C GLN A 790 -8.09 21.01 -9.96
N VAL A 791 -9.29 21.26 -9.43
CA VAL A 791 -10.55 20.81 -10.04
C VAL A 791 -10.83 21.59 -11.33
N GLN A 792 -10.62 22.90 -11.34
CA GLN A 792 -10.75 23.72 -12.55
C GLN A 792 -9.76 23.29 -13.65
N THR A 793 -8.54 22.95 -13.27
CA THR A 793 -7.52 22.43 -14.19
C THR A 793 -7.92 21.07 -14.75
N TYR A 794 -8.41 20.16 -13.90
CA TYR A 794 -8.94 18.87 -14.33
C TYR A 794 -10.11 19.02 -15.30
N ARG A 795 -11.13 19.82 -14.97
CA ARG A 795 -12.32 20.00 -15.82
C ARG A 795 -11.98 20.53 -17.20
N ARG A 796 -11.00 21.45 -17.29
CA ARG A 796 -10.43 21.90 -18.57
C ARG A 796 -9.80 20.74 -19.34
N ARG A 797 -8.91 19.99 -18.71
CA ARG A 797 -8.17 18.88 -19.33
C ARG A 797 -9.04 17.67 -19.67
N ALA A 798 -10.12 17.45 -18.94
CA ALA A 798 -11.12 16.41 -19.17
C ALA A 798 -12.18 16.81 -20.21
N GLY A 799 -12.17 18.06 -20.69
CA GLY A 799 -13.12 18.56 -21.69
C GLY A 799 -14.53 18.80 -21.15
N TRP A 800 -14.67 19.09 -19.86
CA TRP A 800 -15.96 19.28 -19.18
C TRP A 800 -16.44 20.73 -19.15
N LEU A 801 -15.64 21.66 -19.66
CA LEU A 801 -16.07 23.03 -19.84
C LEU A 801 -16.71 23.22 -21.22
N PRO A 802 -17.69 24.13 -21.34
CA PRO A 802 -18.30 24.45 -22.63
C PRO A 802 -17.24 24.88 -23.64
N GLN A 803 -17.36 24.38 -24.87
CA GLN A 803 -16.49 24.80 -25.96
C GLN A 803 -16.73 26.28 -26.28
N PHE A 804 -15.63 27.01 -26.43
CA PHE A 804 -15.67 28.42 -26.78
C PHE A 804 -16.13 28.58 -28.23
N LYS A 805 -17.09 29.46 -28.49
CA LYS A 805 -17.47 29.81 -29.87
C LYS A 805 -16.56 30.91 -30.38
N HIS A 806 -16.12 30.81 -31.64
CA HIS A 806 -15.34 31.87 -32.24
C HIS A 806 -16.20 33.16 -32.32
N PRO A 807 -15.67 34.33 -31.92
CA PRO A 807 -16.46 35.57 -31.89
C PRO A 807 -16.91 36.03 -33.27
N ALA A 808 -16.19 35.63 -34.33
CA ALA A 808 -16.52 35.94 -35.72
C ALA A 808 -16.55 34.64 -36.55
N PRO A 809 -17.69 33.93 -36.65
CA PRO A 809 -17.80 32.72 -37.46
C PRO A 809 -17.45 32.95 -38.93
N GLN A 810 -16.68 32.03 -39.52
CA GLN A 810 -16.19 32.13 -40.90
C GLN A 810 -16.71 30.97 -41.76
N ARG A 811 -16.77 31.17 -43.10
CA ARG A 811 -16.98 30.08 -44.06
C ARG A 811 -15.64 29.54 -44.54
N ILE A 812 -15.31 28.30 -44.19
CA ILE A 812 -13.99 27.70 -44.45
C ILE A 812 -14.15 26.52 -45.41
N LEU A 813 -13.50 26.59 -46.57
CA LEU A 813 -13.39 25.46 -47.49
C LEU A 813 -12.14 24.66 -47.16
N VAL A 814 -12.27 23.37 -46.93
CA VAL A 814 -11.17 22.46 -46.67
C VAL A 814 -10.94 21.61 -47.91
N VAL A 815 -9.72 21.57 -48.42
CA VAL A 815 -9.35 20.75 -49.58
C VAL A 815 -8.25 19.78 -49.17
N THR A 816 -8.49 18.48 -49.27
CA THR A 816 -7.54 17.44 -48.87
C THR A 816 -7.69 16.19 -49.74
N ASN A 817 -6.69 15.31 -49.77
CA ASN A 817 -6.75 14.10 -50.58
C ASN A 817 -7.66 13.01 -50.00
N LEU A 818 -7.55 12.74 -48.71
CA LEU A 818 -8.30 11.71 -47.99
C LEU A 818 -8.88 12.27 -46.70
N LEU A 819 -10.03 11.72 -46.31
CA LEU A 819 -10.75 12.06 -45.08
C LEU A 819 -11.51 10.82 -44.56
N PRO A 820 -11.45 10.52 -43.25
CA PRO A 820 -12.27 9.48 -42.63
C PRO A 820 -13.73 9.45 -43.14
N PRO A 821 -14.35 8.27 -43.31
CA PRO A 821 -13.81 6.93 -42.99
C PRO A 821 -12.82 6.38 -44.02
N GLN A 822 -12.55 7.06 -45.14
CA GLN A 822 -11.56 6.65 -46.14
C GLN A 822 -10.19 7.28 -45.83
N GLU A 823 -9.32 6.53 -45.17
CA GLU A 823 -8.07 7.09 -44.64
C GLU A 823 -6.88 6.15 -44.74
N MET A 824 -5.71 6.76 -44.95
CA MET A 824 -4.40 6.12 -44.90
C MET A 824 -3.51 6.91 -43.93
N GLY A 825 -3.18 6.29 -42.80
CA GLY A 825 -2.39 6.93 -41.74
C GLY A 825 -3.14 8.05 -40.99
N GLY A 826 -2.41 8.85 -40.20
CA GLY A 826 -2.99 9.82 -39.26
C GLY A 826 -3.25 11.23 -39.82
N TYR A 827 -2.86 11.52 -41.07
CA TYR A 827 -2.94 12.88 -41.62
C TYR A 827 -4.37 13.30 -41.98
N GLY A 828 -5.09 12.45 -42.72
CA GLY A 828 -6.50 12.69 -43.05
C GLY A 828 -7.37 12.81 -41.79
N ARG A 829 -7.08 11.99 -40.77
CA ARG A 829 -7.70 12.11 -39.45
C ARG A 829 -7.48 13.47 -38.79
N THR A 830 -6.26 14.00 -38.87
CA THR A 830 -5.97 15.32 -38.28
C THR A 830 -6.74 16.44 -38.97
N VAL A 831 -6.84 16.41 -40.30
CA VAL A 831 -7.63 17.40 -41.07
C VAL A 831 -9.11 17.30 -40.69
N TRP A 832 -9.62 16.08 -40.52
CA TRP A 832 -10.97 15.84 -40.02
C TRP A 832 -11.18 16.38 -38.59
N GLU A 833 -10.24 16.13 -37.67
CA GLU A 833 -10.27 16.64 -36.29
C GLU A 833 -10.35 18.18 -36.26
N PHE A 834 -9.55 18.87 -37.07
CA PHE A 834 -9.61 20.33 -37.19
C PHE A 834 -10.92 20.81 -37.79
N SER A 835 -11.40 20.15 -38.85
CA SER A 835 -12.65 20.54 -39.52
C SER A 835 -13.84 20.40 -38.58
N ARG A 836 -13.89 19.32 -37.80
CA ARG A 836 -14.92 19.09 -36.78
C ARG A 836 -14.87 20.14 -35.69
N GLU A 837 -13.68 20.45 -35.18
CA GLU A 837 -13.51 21.45 -34.12
C GLU A 837 -13.86 22.87 -34.60
N LEU A 838 -13.48 23.26 -35.82
CA LEU A 838 -13.91 24.52 -36.43
C LEU A 838 -15.44 24.60 -36.54
N THR A 839 -16.11 23.53 -37.01
CA THR A 839 -17.58 23.47 -37.04
C THR A 839 -18.16 23.61 -35.63
N ALA A 840 -17.58 22.92 -34.64
CA ALA A 840 -18.01 22.98 -33.25
C ALA A 840 -17.87 24.40 -32.66
N ARG A 841 -16.90 25.19 -33.10
CA ARG A 841 -16.72 26.60 -32.71
C ARG A 841 -17.61 27.59 -33.45
N GLY A 842 -18.46 27.10 -34.36
CA GLY A 842 -19.49 27.88 -35.06
C GLY A 842 -19.12 28.26 -36.49
N HIS A 843 -17.93 27.88 -36.99
CA HIS A 843 -17.60 28.08 -38.39
C HIS A 843 -18.49 27.22 -39.29
N THR A 844 -18.76 27.71 -40.50
CA THR A 844 -19.37 26.88 -41.55
C THR A 844 -18.25 26.23 -42.33
N VAL A 845 -18.08 24.91 -42.17
CA VAL A 845 -17.01 24.16 -42.82
C VAL A 845 -17.58 23.30 -43.94
N ARG A 846 -16.87 23.27 -45.07
CA ARG A 846 -17.12 22.30 -46.15
C ARG A 846 -15.82 21.62 -46.52
N VAL A 847 -15.84 20.30 -46.63
CA VAL A 847 -14.65 19.52 -46.98
C VAL A 847 -14.80 18.92 -48.37
N LEU A 848 -13.81 19.16 -49.23
CA LEU A 848 -13.69 18.59 -50.57
C LEU A 848 -12.53 17.59 -50.58
N THR A 849 -12.83 16.34 -50.89
CA THR A 849 -11.88 15.22 -50.82
C THR A 849 -12.07 14.23 -51.96
N ALA A 850 -11.14 13.29 -52.13
CA ALA A 850 -11.31 12.20 -53.08
C ALA A 850 -12.22 11.07 -52.54
N ASP A 851 -12.81 10.32 -53.46
CA ASP A 851 -13.55 9.09 -53.16
C ASP A 851 -12.66 7.85 -53.42
N MET A 852 -12.30 7.13 -52.35
CA MET A 852 -11.45 5.94 -52.38
C MET A 852 -12.08 4.81 -51.54
N PRO A 853 -13.12 4.13 -52.06
CA PRO A 853 -13.88 3.16 -51.28
C PRO A 853 -13.07 1.99 -50.71
N HIS A 854 -12.01 1.54 -51.39
CA HIS A 854 -11.13 0.46 -50.91
C HIS A 854 -10.30 0.84 -49.67
N LEU A 855 -10.21 2.12 -49.33
CA LEU A 855 -9.55 2.63 -48.13
C LEU A 855 -10.54 2.87 -46.97
N THR A 856 -11.81 2.48 -47.13
CA THR A 856 -12.85 2.68 -46.13
C THR A 856 -12.60 1.82 -44.91
N ARG A 857 -12.45 2.47 -43.76
CA ARG A 857 -12.47 1.83 -42.43
C ARG A 857 -13.88 1.83 -41.87
N LYS A 858 -14.13 1.03 -40.83
CA LYS A 858 -15.43 0.98 -40.14
C LYS A 858 -15.82 2.38 -39.64
N PRO A 859 -16.90 3.01 -40.15
CA PRO A 859 -17.28 4.36 -39.76
C PRO A 859 -17.84 4.41 -38.33
N THR A 860 -17.66 5.55 -37.66
CA THR A 860 -18.25 5.86 -36.35
C THR A 860 -19.52 6.70 -36.54
N ALA A 861 -20.30 6.88 -35.48
CA ALA A 861 -21.46 7.78 -35.51
C ALA A 861 -21.06 9.22 -35.88
N GLU A 862 -19.94 9.71 -35.33
CA GLU A 862 -19.39 11.04 -35.64
C GLU A 862 -18.97 11.17 -37.10
N HIS A 863 -18.43 10.11 -37.71
CA HIS A 863 -18.14 10.13 -39.15
C HIS A 863 -19.43 10.32 -39.94
N ALA A 864 -20.49 9.58 -39.61
CA ALA A 864 -21.76 9.66 -40.32
C ALA A 864 -22.43 11.05 -40.19
N GLU A 865 -22.35 11.66 -39.00
CA GLU A 865 -22.88 13.01 -38.75
C GLU A 865 -22.10 14.07 -39.55
N PHE A 866 -20.77 13.99 -39.51
CA PHE A 866 -19.90 14.97 -40.19
C PHE A 866 -19.94 14.84 -41.72
N GLU A 867 -20.27 13.67 -42.26
CA GLU A 867 -20.26 13.39 -43.71
C GLU A 867 -21.16 14.35 -44.52
N GLN A 868 -22.19 14.95 -43.92
CA GLN A 868 -23.06 15.93 -44.59
C GLN A 868 -22.28 17.16 -45.12
N GLN A 869 -21.18 17.50 -44.44
CA GLN A 869 -20.28 18.61 -44.77
C GLN A 869 -19.21 18.22 -45.79
N VAL A 870 -19.14 16.93 -46.16
CA VAL A 870 -18.10 16.36 -47.02
C VAL A 870 -18.63 16.20 -48.46
N ARG A 871 -17.76 16.48 -49.42
CA ARG A 871 -17.95 16.26 -50.85
C ARG A 871 -16.80 15.43 -51.39
N ARG A 872 -17.07 14.16 -51.72
CA ARG A 872 -16.08 13.21 -52.26
C ARG A 872 -16.08 13.24 -53.78
N THR A 873 -15.66 14.35 -54.37
CA THR A 873 -15.73 14.56 -55.83
C THR A 873 -14.37 14.68 -56.50
N LEU A 874 -13.28 14.74 -55.74
CA LEU A 874 -11.93 14.78 -56.29
C LEU A 874 -11.47 13.39 -56.72
N LYS A 875 -10.50 13.36 -57.63
CA LYS A 875 -9.84 12.14 -58.12
C LYS A 875 -8.34 12.23 -57.80
N LEU A 876 -7.72 11.11 -57.43
CA LEU A 876 -6.29 11.08 -57.18
C LEU A 876 -5.52 10.72 -58.46
N VAL A 877 -4.37 11.37 -58.71
CA VAL A 877 -3.42 10.98 -59.78
C VAL A 877 -2.55 9.77 -59.42
N GLY A 878 -3.13 8.82 -58.71
CA GLY A 878 -2.44 7.65 -58.18
C GLY A 878 -3.24 6.94 -57.10
N ASP A 879 -2.62 5.93 -56.50
CA ASP A 879 -3.16 5.12 -55.42
C ASP A 879 -2.02 4.66 -54.48
N TRP A 880 -2.36 3.97 -53.39
CA TRP A 880 -1.39 3.33 -52.50
C TRP A 880 -1.46 1.81 -52.65
N LYS A 881 -0.33 1.17 -53.02
CA LYS A 881 -0.21 -0.30 -53.10
C LYS A 881 0.99 -0.78 -52.29
N ASP A 882 0.79 -1.79 -51.46
CA ASP A 882 1.83 -2.41 -50.61
C ASP A 882 2.64 -1.39 -49.78
N GLY A 883 1.98 -0.32 -49.33
CA GLY A 883 2.60 0.74 -48.53
C GLY A 883 3.39 1.79 -49.32
N SER A 884 3.34 1.76 -50.65
CA SER A 884 3.99 2.74 -51.54
C SER A 884 2.99 3.52 -52.39
N VAL A 885 3.33 4.77 -52.70
CA VAL A 885 2.54 5.60 -53.64
C VAL A 885 2.80 5.13 -55.07
N VAL A 886 1.74 4.76 -55.77
CA VAL A 886 1.76 4.42 -57.20
C VAL A 886 1.09 5.57 -57.95
N VAL A 887 1.86 6.26 -58.78
CA VAL A 887 1.36 7.37 -59.59
C VAL A 887 0.74 6.83 -60.88
N GLU A 888 -0.33 7.45 -61.37
CA GLU A 888 -0.91 7.15 -62.69
C GLU A 888 0.17 7.24 -63.78
N PRO A 889 0.48 6.16 -64.52
CA PRO A 889 1.60 6.15 -65.47
C PRO A 889 1.40 7.07 -66.68
N ASP A 890 0.16 7.29 -67.13
CA ASP A 890 -0.13 8.15 -68.28
C ASP A 890 -0.09 9.65 -67.91
N ALA A 891 0.84 10.38 -68.52
CA ALA A 891 1.02 11.80 -68.29
C ALA A 891 -0.18 12.67 -68.69
N GLU A 892 -0.88 12.33 -69.78
CA GLU A 892 -2.05 13.09 -70.22
C GLU A 892 -3.25 12.80 -69.32
N ARG A 893 -3.39 11.56 -68.86
CA ARG A 893 -4.40 11.20 -67.85
C ARG A 893 -4.14 11.90 -66.51
N ARG A 894 -2.89 12.00 -66.07
CA ARG A 894 -2.53 12.83 -64.89
C ARG A 894 -2.95 14.28 -65.07
N LYS A 895 -2.60 14.90 -66.19
CA LYS A 895 -2.99 16.29 -66.48
C LYS A 895 -4.50 16.47 -66.53
N ALA A 896 -5.23 15.52 -67.12
CA ALA A 896 -6.68 15.54 -67.18
C ALA A 896 -7.30 15.49 -65.77
N ILE A 897 -6.86 14.57 -64.91
CA ILE A 897 -7.32 14.47 -63.52
C ILE A 897 -7.03 15.76 -62.73
N LEU A 898 -5.82 16.32 -62.85
CA LEU A 898 -5.44 17.56 -62.16
C LEU A 898 -6.28 18.75 -62.66
N ARG A 899 -6.61 18.78 -63.96
CA ARG A 899 -7.50 19.79 -64.56
C ARG A 899 -8.94 19.65 -64.06
N ASP A 900 -9.47 18.44 -64.01
CA ASP A 900 -10.81 18.13 -63.48
C ASP A 900 -10.92 18.55 -62.01
N ASN A 901 -9.94 18.17 -61.18
CA ASN A 901 -9.88 18.57 -59.77
C ASN A 901 -9.83 20.10 -59.65
N HIS A 902 -8.97 20.76 -60.41
CA HIS A 902 -8.83 22.20 -60.42
C HIS A 902 -10.17 22.90 -60.71
N GLN A 903 -10.87 22.48 -61.78
CA GLN A 903 -12.19 23.02 -62.13
C GLN A 903 -13.25 22.73 -61.07
N THR A 904 -13.21 21.54 -60.46
CA THR A 904 -14.14 21.12 -59.40
C THR A 904 -13.95 21.99 -58.16
N ILE A 905 -12.71 22.27 -57.76
CA ILE A 905 -12.40 23.12 -56.61
C ILE A 905 -12.83 24.56 -56.88
N LEU A 906 -12.54 25.12 -58.06
CA LEU A 906 -12.97 26.48 -58.40
C LEU A 906 -14.50 26.62 -58.40
N ARG A 907 -15.21 25.64 -58.97
CA ARG A 907 -16.68 25.62 -58.93
C ARG A 907 -17.20 25.57 -57.50
N GLU A 908 -16.56 24.80 -56.62
CA GLU A 908 -16.95 24.76 -55.21
C GLU A 908 -16.66 26.08 -54.50
N ILE A 909 -15.56 26.77 -54.83
CA ILE A 909 -15.28 28.13 -54.34
C ILE A 909 -16.40 29.11 -54.74
N GLU A 910 -16.87 29.07 -55.99
CA GLU A 910 -17.98 29.91 -56.46
C GLU A 910 -19.31 29.61 -55.75
N LEU A 911 -19.61 28.31 -55.55
CA LEU A 911 -20.86 27.86 -54.93
C LEU A 911 -20.89 28.12 -53.41
N PHE A 912 -19.79 27.80 -52.72
CA PHE A 912 -19.69 27.88 -51.27
C PHE A 912 -19.29 29.28 -50.78
N LYS A 913 -18.62 30.07 -51.62
CA LYS A 913 -18.12 31.42 -51.31
C LYS A 913 -17.32 31.45 -50.00
N PRO A 914 -16.22 30.67 -49.90
CA PRO A 914 -15.42 30.62 -48.69
C PRO A 914 -14.78 31.97 -48.40
N MET A 915 -14.68 32.31 -47.12
CA MET A 915 -13.88 33.44 -46.64
C MET A 915 -12.40 33.07 -46.59
N ALA A 916 -12.07 31.80 -46.30
CA ALA A 916 -10.71 31.29 -46.30
C ALA A 916 -10.69 29.81 -46.71
N ILE A 917 -9.53 29.33 -47.17
CA ILE A 917 -9.31 27.94 -47.55
C ILE A 917 -8.25 27.30 -46.66
N MET A 918 -8.56 26.14 -46.09
CA MET A 918 -7.59 25.24 -45.46
C MET A 918 -7.20 24.14 -46.46
N ALA A 919 -6.02 24.23 -47.04
CA ALA A 919 -5.43 23.14 -47.79
C ALA A 919 -4.78 22.14 -46.83
N GLY A 920 -5.27 20.90 -46.83
CA GLY A 920 -4.72 19.77 -46.08
C GLY A 920 -3.61 19.06 -46.85
N ASN A 921 -3.69 17.73 -46.94
CA ASN A 921 -2.69 16.97 -47.69
C ASN A 921 -3.03 16.97 -49.18
N LEU A 922 -2.21 17.62 -50.01
CA LEU A 922 -2.49 17.80 -51.45
C LEU A 922 -1.81 16.75 -52.36
N ASP A 923 -1.12 15.78 -51.77
CA ASP A 923 -0.52 14.68 -52.53
C ASP A 923 -1.58 14.00 -53.40
N LEU A 924 -1.25 13.82 -54.67
CA LEU A 924 -2.11 13.22 -55.70
C LEU A 924 -3.38 14.02 -56.06
N VAL A 925 -3.67 15.16 -55.43
CA VAL A 925 -4.82 16.03 -55.77
C VAL A 925 -4.42 17.19 -56.67
N GLY A 926 -3.26 17.79 -56.40
CA GLY A 926 -2.75 18.98 -57.07
C GLY A 926 -3.02 20.30 -56.32
N HIS A 927 -2.12 21.27 -56.47
CA HIS A 927 -2.14 22.55 -55.75
C HIS A 927 -2.58 23.75 -56.61
N PHE A 928 -2.88 23.53 -57.90
CA PHE A 928 -3.09 24.60 -58.89
C PHE A 928 -4.29 25.52 -58.62
N PHE A 929 -5.17 25.16 -57.69
CA PHE A 929 -6.28 26.03 -57.25
C PHE A 929 -5.83 27.14 -56.29
N ILE A 930 -4.66 27.01 -55.64
CA ILE A 930 -4.22 27.95 -54.61
C ILE A 930 -3.97 29.33 -55.20
N GLN A 931 -3.18 29.44 -56.28
CA GLN A 931 -2.86 30.76 -56.86
C GLN A 931 -4.13 31.48 -57.34
N PRO A 932 -5.05 30.85 -58.09
CA PRO A 932 -6.30 31.49 -58.45
C PRO A 932 -7.17 31.90 -57.26
N ALA A 933 -7.20 31.13 -56.17
CA ALA A 933 -7.93 31.55 -54.97
C ALA A 933 -7.32 32.84 -54.36
N LEU A 934 -5.98 32.92 -54.29
CA LEU A 934 -5.27 34.11 -53.81
C LEU A 934 -5.50 35.32 -54.73
N ASP A 935 -5.51 35.11 -56.05
CA ASP A 935 -5.77 36.16 -57.04
C ASP A 935 -7.20 36.73 -56.93
N HIS A 936 -8.16 35.94 -56.42
CA HIS A 936 -9.52 36.37 -56.07
C HIS A 936 -9.65 36.93 -54.64
N GLY A 937 -8.52 37.16 -53.96
CA GLY A 937 -8.48 37.73 -52.62
C GLY A 937 -8.90 36.77 -51.51
N ILE A 938 -8.94 35.46 -51.76
CA ILE A 938 -9.29 34.45 -50.76
C ILE A 938 -8.01 33.93 -50.09
N PRO A 939 -7.83 34.14 -48.78
CA PRO A 939 -6.72 33.57 -48.04
C PRO A 939 -6.64 32.04 -48.13
N VAL A 940 -5.41 31.54 -48.28
CA VAL A 940 -5.13 30.10 -48.26
C VAL A 940 -4.09 29.78 -47.20
N LEU A 941 -4.48 28.97 -46.23
CA LEU A 941 -3.57 28.31 -45.30
C LEU A 941 -3.35 26.87 -45.77
N HIS A 942 -2.12 26.54 -46.15
CA HIS A 942 -1.74 25.18 -46.49
C HIS A 942 -1.04 24.53 -45.30
N ARG A 943 -1.76 23.63 -44.65
CA ARG A 943 -1.32 22.89 -43.48
C ARG A 943 -0.70 21.57 -43.89
N LEU A 944 0.57 21.39 -43.52
CA LEU A 944 1.33 20.18 -43.84
C LEU A 944 1.21 19.15 -42.73
N GLY A 945 0.83 17.93 -43.11
CA GLY A 945 0.91 16.76 -42.23
C GLY A 945 2.31 16.12 -42.24
N ASN A 946 3.00 16.19 -43.37
CA ASN A 946 4.30 15.58 -43.62
C ASN A 946 5.39 16.67 -43.83
N ALA A 947 6.58 16.28 -44.31
CA ALA A 947 7.68 17.18 -44.59
C ALA A 947 7.72 17.73 -46.04
N PHE A 948 6.65 17.53 -46.83
CA PHE A 948 6.62 17.88 -48.26
C PHE A 948 5.27 18.46 -48.71
N PRO A 949 5.22 19.67 -49.30
CA PRO A 949 3.96 20.35 -49.62
C PRO A 949 3.24 19.85 -50.88
N GLY A 950 3.73 18.80 -51.54
CA GLY A 950 3.07 18.27 -52.75
C GLY A 950 3.40 19.03 -54.04
N TYR A 951 4.40 19.92 -54.01
CA TYR A 951 4.88 20.67 -55.17
C TYR A 951 6.33 21.11 -55.01
N ASP A 952 7.01 21.36 -56.12
CA ASP A 952 8.40 21.84 -56.14
C ASP A 952 8.50 23.34 -55.79
N PRO A 953 9.65 23.83 -55.30
CA PRO A 953 9.85 25.24 -54.96
C PRO A 953 9.48 26.23 -56.09
N ALA A 954 9.71 25.84 -57.35
CA ALA A 954 9.39 26.66 -58.52
C ALA A 954 7.88 26.85 -58.75
N GLN A 955 7.06 25.93 -58.23
CA GLN A 955 5.60 25.93 -58.36
C GLN A 955 4.90 26.48 -57.11
N ALA A 956 5.66 26.91 -56.10
CA ALA A 956 5.11 27.36 -54.84
C ALA A 956 4.21 28.61 -55.05
N PRO A 957 3.01 28.65 -54.43
CA PRO A 957 2.14 29.81 -54.47
C PRO A 957 2.81 31.06 -53.91
N ARG A 958 2.47 32.23 -54.47
CA ARG A 958 3.07 33.51 -54.08
C ARG A 958 2.00 34.51 -53.66
N GLY A 959 2.35 35.33 -52.68
CA GLY A 959 1.53 36.45 -52.24
C GLY A 959 1.32 36.49 -50.74
N PRO A 960 0.90 37.65 -50.21
CA PRO A 960 0.79 37.90 -48.77
C PRO A 960 -0.37 37.13 -48.11
N LEU A 961 -1.36 36.70 -48.89
CA LEU A 961 -2.53 35.93 -48.42
C LEU A 961 -2.29 34.41 -48.33
N PHE A 962 -1.08 33.96 -48.66
CA PHE A 962 -0.68 32.56 -48.56
C PHE A 962 0.12 32.31 -47.28
N CYS A 963 -0.26 31.29 -46.51
CA CYS A 963 0.49 30.82 -45.35
C CYS A 963 0.78 29.32 -45.49
N LEU A 964 2.05 28.94 -45.37
CA LEU A 964 2.44 27.53 -45.26
C LEU A 964 2.64 27.17 -43.79
N ALA A 965 1.80 26.29 -43.26
CA ALA A 965 1.81 25.89 -41.86
C ALA A 965 2.37 24.47 -41.72
N GLY A 966 3.64 24.35 -41.33
CA GLY A 966 4.27 23.07 -41.00
C GLY A 966 3.73 22.49 -39.69
N CYS A 967 3.78 21.16 -39.54
CA CYS A 967 3.40 20.47 -38.31
C CYS A 967 4.43 20.61 -37.16
N SER A 968 5.62 21.10 -37.47
CA SER A 968 6.71 21.42 -36.55
C SER A 968 7.60 22.50 -37.16
N GLU A 969 8.39 23.18 -36.33
CA GLU A 969 9.36 24.16 -36.85
C GLU A 969 10.49 23.48 -37.62
N TRP A 970 10.81 22.23 -37.28
CA TRP A 970 11.73 21.38 -38.03
C TRP A 970 11.30 21.23 -39.49
N VAL A 971 10.01 20.98 -39.75
CA VAL A 971 9.48 20.94 -41.12
C VAL A 971 9.66 22.29 -41.81
N ASN A 972 9.31 23.39 -41.15
CA ASN A 972 9.46 24.72 -41.74
C ASN A 972 10.92 25.06 -42.06
N ARG A 973 11.86 24.76 -41.15
CA ARG A 973 13.30 24.92 -41.39
C ARG A 973 13.76 24.08 -42.60
N GLY A 974 13.31 22.83 -42.69
CA GLY A 974 13.61 21.97 -43.83
C GLY A 974 13.11 22.53 -45.17
N LEU A 975 11.92 23.16 -45.19
CA LEU A 975 11.38 23.79 -46.39
C LEU A 975 12.10 25.09 -46.76
N ARG A 976 12.47 25.92 -45.77
CA ARG A 976 13.31 27.10 -46.00
C ARG A 976 14.68 26.70 -46.57
N ALA A 977 15.28 25.65 -46.04
CA ALA A 977 16.56 25.11 -46.55
C ALA A 977 16.45 24.58 -48.00
N LYS A 978 15.25 24.15 -48.43
CA LYS A 978 14.94 23.76 -49.81
C LYS A 978 14.55 24.95 -50.72
N ASN A 979 14.70 26.18 -50.25
CA ASN A 979 14.42 27.43 -50.99
C ASN A 979 12.97 27.57 -51.49
N TYR A 980 11.98 27.10 -50.72
CA TYR A 980 10.58 27.41 -51.02
C TYR A 980 10.32 28.92 -50.84
N PRO A 981 9.83 29.64 -51.87
CA PRO A 981 9.66 31.10 -51.84
C PRO A 981 8.37 31.53 -51.12
N ILE A 982 8.21 31.14 -49.85
CA ILE A 982 7.03 31.45 -49.05
C ILE A 982 7.30 32.65 -48.14
N SER A 983 6.47 33.68 -48.26
CA SER A 983 6.56 34.91 -47.45
C SER A 983 6.12 34.72 -46.00
N ARG A 984 5.25 33.73 -45.73
CA ARG A 984 4.70 33.46 -44.40
C ARG A 984 4.70 31.96 -44.06
N TYR A 985 5.53 31.60 -43.09
CA TYR A 985 5.55 30.28 -42.47
C TYR A 985 4.91 30.35 -41.09
N ALA A 986 4.13 29.34 -40.72
CA ALA A 986 3.59 29.16 -39.38
C ALA A 986 3.79 27.72 -38.89
N VAL A 987 3.65 27.49 -37.58
CA VAL A 987 3.64 26.14 -37.00
C VAL A 987 2.26 25.85 -36.46
N VAL A 988 1.62 24.82 -37.04
CA VAL A 988 0.35 24.27 -36.57
C VAL A 988 0.57 22.78 -36.29
N PRO A 989 0.86 22.41 -35.03
CA PRO A 989 0.99 21.01 -34.64
C PRO A 989 -0.26 20.22 -35.03
N PRO A 990 -0.16 18.90 -35.24
CA PRO A 990 -1.32 18.09 -35.61
C PRO A 990 -2.40 17.99 -34.52
N GLY A 991 -2.10 18.36 -33.28
CA GLY A 991 -3.03 18.17 -32.17
C GLY A 991 -3.28 16.69 -31.85
N SER A 992 -3.94 16.41 -30.74
CA SER A 992 -4.67 15.16 -30.52
C SER A 992 -5.83 15.44 -29.54
N PRO A 993 -6.97 14.73 -29.63
CA PRO A 993 -8.01 14.78 -28.60
C PRO A 993 -7.53 14.07 -27.32
N LEU A 994 -6.81 14.82 -26.48
CA LEU A 994 -6.10 14.31 -25.30
C LEU A 994 -7.00 13.91 -24.13
N THR A 995 -8.26 14.36 -24.12
CA THR A 995 -9.24 14.12 -23.05
C THR A 995 -9.43 12.63 -22.73
N GLU A 996 -9.38 11.76 -23.76
CA GLU A 996 -9.54 10.30 -23.58
C GLU A 996 -8.31 9.63 -22.93
N TYR A 997 -7.14 10.22 -23.11
CA TYR A 997 -5.87 9.71 -22.59
C TYR A 997 -5.55 10.28 -21.21
N PHE A 998 -6.02 11.48 -20.91
CA PHE A 998 -5.75 12.15 -19.64
C PHE A 998 -6.10 11.26 -18.44
N ARG A 999 -5.22 11.28 -17.44
CA ARG A 999 -5.40 10.63 -16.14
C ARG A 999 -4.90 11.58 -15.06
N ALA A 1000 -5.73 11.84 -14.06
CA ALA A 1000 -5.36 12.74 -12.97
C ALA A 1000 -4.28 12.16 -12.02
N TRP A 1001 -4.12 10.84 -11.95
CA TRP A 1001 -3.16 10.18 -11.07
C TRP A 1001 -1.92 9.65 -11.81
N SER A 1002 -0.77 9.70 -11.13
CA SER A 1002 0.48 9.10 -11.60
C SER A 1002 0.47 7.57 -11.54
N PRO A 1003 1.08 6.87 -12.51
CA PRO A 1003 1.42 5.46 -12.36
C PRO A 1003 2.44 5.20 -11.24
N GLN A 1004 2.39 4.01 -10.63
CA GLN A 1004 3.50 3.42 -9.87
C GLN A 1004 4.69 3.16 -10.80
N ARG A 1005 5.92 3.41 -10.33
CA ARG A 1005 7.16 3.33 -11.13
C ARG A 1005 8.19 2.29 -10.65
N GLU A 1006 7.81 1.43 -9.70
CA GLU A 1006 8.70 0.38 -9.17
C GLU A 1006 9.10 -0.65 -10.24
N ARG A 1007 8.12 -1.17 -10.98
CA ARG A 1007 8.33 -2.05 -12.13
C ARG A 1007 8.20 -1.24 -13.42
N LEU A 1008 9.09 -1.43 -14.40
CA LEU A 1008 8.96 -0.75 -15.69
C LEU A 1008 7.84 -1.40 -16.52
N ARG A 1009 6.73 -0.70 -16.73
CA ARG A 1009 5.62 -1.10 -17.62
C ARG A 1009 5.68 -0.22 -18.86
N ILE A 1010 6.36 -0.75 -19.87
CA ILE A 1010 6.79 -0.03 -21.06
C ILE A 1010 5.76 -0.22 -22.18
N ALA A 1011 5.29 0.89 -22.74
CA ALA A 1011 4.50 0.90 -23.95
C ALA A 1011 5.35 1.37 -25.14
N TYR A 1012 5.12 0.72 -26.27
CA TYR A 1012 5.44 1.22 -27.61
C TYR A 1012 4.14 1.22 -28.40
N ALA A 1013 3.86 2.29 -29.12
CA ALA A 1013 2.68 2.38 -29.97
C ALA A 1013 3.04 3.00 -31.33
N GLY A 1014 2.81 2.25 -32.40
CA GLY A 1014 3.11 2.66 -33.77
C GLY A 1014 3.33 1.45 -34.68
N LEU A 1015 3.42 1.68 -36.00
CA LEU A 1015 3.71 0.60 -36.94
C LEU A 1015 4.99 -0.15 -36.54
N LEU A 1016 4.96 -1.49 -36.61
CA LEU A 1016 6.12 -2.32 -36.30
C LEU A 1016 6.98 -2.47 -37.55
N MET A 1017 7.67 -1.39 -37.91
CA MET A 1017 8.60 -1.34 -39.04
C MET A 1017 10.04 -1.08 -38.57
N PRO A 1018 11.08 -1.50 -39.31
CA PRO A 1018 12.47 -1.23 -38.96
C PRO A 1018 12.74 0.25 -38.68
N TYR A 1019 12.24 1.15 -39.54
CA TYR A 1019 12.45 2.59 -39.40
C TYR A 1019 11.74 3.21 -38.17
N LYS A 1020 10.76 2.52 -37.57
CA LYS A 1020 10.11 2.94 -36.33
C LYS A 1020 10.85 2.49 -35.06
N GLY A 1021 11.92 1.70 -35.20
CA GLY A 1021 12.91 1.49 -34.14
C GLY A 1021 12.54 0.48 -33.04
N ALA A 1022 11.49 -0.33 -33.21
CA ALA A 1022 11.13 -1.34 -32.21
C ALA A 1022 12.29 -2.30 -31.85
N HIS A 1023 13.17 -2.61 -32.80
CA HIS A 1023 14.39 -3.40 -32.56
C HIS A 1023 15.39 -2.71 -31.63
N VAL A 1024 15.47 -1.37 -31.64
CA VAL A 1024 16.31 -0.58 -30.72
C VAL A 1024 15.80 -0.75 -29.29
N LEU A 1025 14.48 -0.66 -29.10
CA LEU A 1025 13.85 -0.91 -27.81
C LEU A 1025 14.07 -2.35 -27.34
N VAL A 1026 13.79 -3.36 -28.15
CA VAL A 1026 13.99 -4.77 -27.76
C VAL A 1026 15.46 -5.05 -27.40
N THR A 1027 16.41 -4.43 -28.12
CA THR A 1027 17.84 -4.53 -27.78
C THR A 1027 18.17 -3.81 -26.46
N ALA A 1028 17.56 -2.65 -26.20
CA ALA A 1028 17.71 -1.94 -24.92
C ALA A 1028 17.19 -2.78 -23.73
N LEU A 1029 16.07 -3.48 -23.91
CA LEU A 1029 15.51 -4.39 -22.91
C LEU A 1029 16.45 -5.55 -22.59
N ALA A 1030 17.23 -6.04 -23.57
CA ALA A 1030 18.26 -7.03 -23.32
C ALA A 1030 19.35 -6.51 -22.35
N TYR A 1031 19.75 -5.23 -22.46
CA TYR A 1031 20.66 -4.62 -21.49
C TYR A 1031 20.05 -4.53 -20.10
N LEU A 1032 18.78 -4.10 -19.99
CA LEU A 1032 18.05 -4.04 -18.72
C LEU A 1032 17.94 -5.42 -18.06
N LYS A 1033 17.64 -6.45 -18.85
CA LYS A 1033 17.54 -7.84 -18.38
C LYS A 1033 18.87 -8.32 -17.78
N ARG A 1034 20.00 -8.00 -18.43
CA ARG A 1034 21.34 -8.38 -17.96
C ARG A 1034 21.72 -7.75 -16.62
N VAL A 1035 21.21 -6.56 -16.32
CA VAL A 1035 21.44 -5.87 -15.04
C VAL A 1035 20.35 -6.15 -13.99
N GLY A 1036 19.41 -7.06 -14.28
CA GLY A 1036 18.40 -7.53 -13.34
C GLY A 1036 17.25 -6.55 -13.09
N VAL A 1037 16.96 -5.64 -14.03
CA VAL A 1037 15.78 -4.76 -13.93
C VAL A 1037 14.54 -5.55 -14.33
N ASP A 1038 13.50 -5.49 -13.50
CA ASP A 1038 12.18 -6.06 -13.81
C ASP A 1038 11.37 -5.11 -14.71
N PHE A 1039 10.81 -5.68 -15.78
CA PHE A 1039 10.01 -4.95 -16.74
C PHE A 1039 8.94 -5.83 -17.40
N GLU A 1040 8.00 -5.15 -18.03
CA GLU A 1040 7.04 -5.68 -18.99
C GLU A 1040 6.95 -4.68 -20.14
N CYS A 1041 6.90 -5.18 -21.38
CA CYS A 1041 6.86 -4.31 -22.56
C CYS A 1041 5.76 -4.76 -23.52
N THR A 1042 4.86 -3.84 -23.86
CA THR A 1042 3.83 -4.05 -24.89
C THR A 1042 4.18 -3.27 -26.14
N LEU A 1043 4.31 -3.98 -27.26
CA LEU A 1043 4.60 -3.45 -28.59
C LEU A 1043 3.31 -3.41 -29.41
N ALA A 1044 2.52 -2.34 -29.24
CA ALA A 1044 1.23 -2.15 -29.90
C ALA A 1044 1.42 -1.58 -31.32
N GLY A 1045 0.87 -2.28 -32.31
CA GLY A 1045 1.00 -1.93 -33.72
C GLY A 1045 1.01 -3.15 -34.62
N ASP A 1046 0.63 -2.93 -35.87
CA ASP A 1046 0.66 -3.96 -36.90
C ASP A 1046 1.92 -3.85 -37.75
N THR A 1047 2.22 -4.92 -38.50
CA THR A 1047 3.35 -4.98 -39.43
C THR A 1047 2.91 -5.55 -40.78
N THR A 1048 3.42 -4.97 -41.87
CA THR A 1048 3.36 -5.59 -43.20
C THR A 1048 4.55 -6.52 -43.46
N ARG A 1049 5.44 -6.69 -42.47
CA ARG A 1049 6.68 -7.47 -42.52
C ARG A 1049 6.72 -8.47 -41.36
N PRO A 1050 6.05 -9.63 -41.48
CA PRO A 1050 6.03 -10.64 -40.42
C PRO A 1050 7.42 -11.12 -40.00
N GLU A 1051 8.38 -11.16 -40.92
CA GLU A 1051 9.77 -11.54 -40.65
C GLU A 1051 10.47 -10.58 -39.67
N TYR A 1052 10.08 -9.30 -39.67
CA TYR A 1052 10.61 -8.33 -38.72
C TYR A 1052 10.08 -8.61 -37.31
N LEU A 1053 8.81 -8.99 -37.15
CA LEU A 1053 8.24 -9.38 -35.86
C LEU A 1053 8.96 -10.60 -35.27
N GLU A 1054 9.22 -11.61 -36.11
CA GLU A 1054 9.97 -12.79 -35.69
C GLU A 1054 11.41 -12.45 -35.28
N SER A 1055 12.06 -11.49 -35.95
CA SER A 1055 13.38 -11.01 -35.54
C SER A 1055 13.38 -10.39 -34.13
N LEU A 1056 12.31 -9.66 -33.75
CA LEU A 1056 12.16 -9.10 -32.40
C LEU A 1056 11.98 -10.22 -31.36
N ARG A 1057 11.16 -11.23 -31.67
CA ARG A 1057 10.96 -12.41 -30.81
C ARG A 1057 12.26 -13.19 -30.62
N ALA A 1058 13.06 -13.33 -31.69
CA ALA A 1058 14.33 -14.03 -31.65
C ALA A 1058 15.32 -13.36 -30.68
N ILE A 1059 15.45 -12.03 -30.72
CA ILE A 1059 16.27 -11.28 -29.76
C ILE A 1059 15.78 -11.51 -28.32
N ALA A 1060 14.48 -11.38 -28.07
CA ALA A 1060 13.93 -11.56 -26.72
C ALA A 1060 14.09 -13.00 -26.19
N LYS A 1061 13.99 -14.00 -27.08
CA LYS A 1061 14.25 -15.41 -26.77
C LYS A 1061 15.72 -15.65 -26.43
N GLN A 1062 16.64 -15.10 -27.22
CA GLN A 1062 18.09 -15.23 -27.01
C GLN A 1062 18.51 -14.72 -25.62
N TYR A 1063 17.90 -13.63 -25.15
CA TYR A 1063 18.23 -13.00 -23.87
C TYR A 1063 17.26 -13.35 -22.72
N GLY A 1064 16.34 -14.30 -22.93
CA GLY A 1064 15.51 -14.87 -21.87
C GLY A 1064 14.42 -13.94 -21.29
N PHE A 1065 13.82 -13.07 -22.11
CA PHE A 1065 12.73 -12.19 -21.69
C PHE A 1065 11.52 -12.19 -22.64
N LEU A 1066 11.39 -13.20 -23.51
CA LEU A 1066 10.26 -13.31 -24.44
C LEU A 1066 8.89 -13.25 -23.73
N ASN A 1067 8.76 -13.87 -22.55
CA ASN A 1067 7.52 -13.86 -21.76
C ASN A 1067 7.17 -12.48 -21.15
N GLN A 1068 8.06 -11.50 -21.28
CA GLN A 1068 7.85 -10.11 -20.84
C GLN A 1068 7.51 -9.18 -22.03
N LEU A 1069 7.44 -9.72 -23.26
CA LEU A 1069 7.08 -8.97 -24.48
C LEU A 1069 5.70 -9.35 -25.01
N HIS A 1070 4.83 -8.36 -25.15
CA HIS A 1070 3.44 -8.53 -25.56
C HIS A 1070 3.22 -7.84 -26.91
N PHE A 1071 2.58 -8.55 -27.86
CA PHE A 1071 2.34 -8.08 -29.23
C PHE A 1071 0.85 -8.15 -29.56
N PRO A 1072 0.04 -7.17 -29.10
CA PRO A 1072 -1.40 -7.20 -29.28
C PRO A 1072 -1.87 -6.90 -30.71
N GLY A 1073 -0.97 -6.49 -31.61
CA GLY A 1073 -1.33 -6.03 -32.95
C GLY A 1073 -1.90 -4.61 -32.95
N PHE A 1074 -2.73 -4.29 -33.95
CA PHE A 1074 -3.39 -3.00 -34.04
C PHE A 1074 -4.34 -2.76 -32.85
N MET A 1075 -4.21 -1.60 -32.21
CA MET A 1075 -5.10 -1.13 -31.14
C MET A 1075 -5.84 0.12 -31.58
N GLY A 1076 -7.16 0.14 -31.40
CA GLY A 1076 -7.98 1.34 -31.55
C GLY A 1076 -7.74 2.34 -30.41
N LYS A 1077 -8.32 3.54 -30.53
CA LYS A 1077 -8.12 4.67 -29.59
C LYS A 1077 -8.40 4.29 -28.13
N ARG A 1078 -9.52 3.61 -27.86
CA ARG A 1078 -9.90 3.16 -26.50
C ARG A 1078 -8.95 2.11 -25.95
N GLU A 1079 -8.52 1.15 -26.78
CA GLU A 1079 -7.59 0.09 -26.38
C GLU A 1079 -6.20 0.66 -26.07
N LEU A 1080 -5.75 1.62 -26.88
CA LEU A 1080 -4.50 2.34 -26.68
C LEU A 1080 -4.53 3.18 -25.39
N ALA A 1081 -5.63 3.89 -25.13
CA ALA A 1081 -5.82 4.60 -23.86
C ALA A 1081 -5.80 3.63 -22.67
N GLY A 1082 -6.39 2.43 -22.82
CA GLY A 1082 -6.33 1.36 -21.83
C GLY A 1082 -4.91 0.85 -21.58
N LEU A 1083 -4.11 0.67 -22.64
CA LEU A 1083 -2.69 0.31 -22.53
C LEU A 1083 -1.90 1.38 -21.77
N PHE A 1084 -2.07 2.65 -22.12
CA PHE A 1084 -1.36 3.74 -21.44
C PHE A 1084 -1.75 3.83 -19.97
N ALA A 1085 -3.03 3.64 -19.62
CA ALA A 1085 -3.48 3.65 -18.23
C ALA A 1085 -2.84 2.55 -17.36
N ARG A 1086 -2.36 1.44 -17.94
CA ARG A 1086 -1.60 0.38 -17.22
C ARG A 1086 -0.08 0.52 -17.34
N SER A 1087 0.38 1.41 -18.21
CA SER A 1087 1.81 1.66 -18.45
C SER A 1087 2.33 2.85 -17.65
N ASN A 1088 3.64 2.95 -17.48
CA ASN A 1088 4.30 4.06 -16.78
C ASN A 1088 5.44 4.72 -17.59
N VAL A 1089 5.88 4.08 -18.68
CA VAL A 1089 6.85 4.61 -19.63
C VAL A 1089 6.33 4.38 -21.05
N LEU A 1090 6.43 5.39 -21.91
CA LEU A 1090 6.36 5.20 -23.37
C LEU A 1090 7.77 5.32 -23.92
N VAL A 1091 8.18 4.34 -24.74
CA VAL A 1091 9.39 4.47 -25.55
C VAL A 1091 9.00 4.77 -26.99
N PHE A 1092 9.59 5.85 -27.54
CA PHE A 1092 9.41 6.29 -28.91
C PHE A 1092 10.76 6.23 -29.64
N PRO A 1093 11.17 5.04 -30.14
CA PRO A 1093 12.55 4.79 -30.55
C PRO A 1093 12.79 5.01 -32.05
N SER A 1094 11.96 5.82 -32.71
CA SER A 1094 12.00 5.96 -34.18
C SER A 1094 13.40 6.34 -34.66
N VAL A 1095 13.87 5.65 -35.70
CA VAL A 1095 15.15 5.97 -36.37
C VAL A 1095 14.91 6.82 -37.63
N PHE A 1096 13.64 7.02 -37.98
CA PHE A 1096 13.21 7.94 -39.01
C PHE A 1096 13.04 9.35 -38.44
N GLU A 1097 13.29 10.38 -39.25
CA GLU A 1097 13.03 11.77 -38.88
C GLU A 1097 11.52 12.04 -38.90
N GLU A 1098 10.89 11.86 -37.73
CA GLU A 1098 9.46 12.01 -37.59
C GLU A 1098 9.07 13.49 -37.68
N PRO A 1099 8.09 13.88 -38.52
CA PRO A 1099 7.65 15.27 -38.61
C PRO A 1099 7.07 15.82 -37.29
N PHE A 1100 6.52 14.95 -36.42
CA PHE A 1100 5.97 15.34 -35.12
C PHE A 1100 5.87 14.16 -34.11
N GLY A 1101 5.05 13.14 -34.36
CA GLY A 1101 4.87 12.00 -33.44
C GLY A 1101 3.76 12.18 -32.40
N LYS A 1102 2.49 12.10 -32.83
CA LYS A 1102 1.27 12.25 -31.97
C LYS A 1102 1.26 11.31 -30.75
N THR A 1103 1.78 10.09 -30.88
CA THR A 1103 1.79 9.12 -29.77
C THR A 1103 2.55 9.61 -28.54
N GLN A 1104 3.56 10.48 -28.72
CA GLN A 1104 4.29 11.07 -27.60
C GLN A 1104 3.37 11.94 -26.74
N ILE A 1105 2.58 12.84 -27.36
CA ILE A 1105 1.66 13.72 -26.62
C ILE A 1105 0.48 12.95 -26.00
N GLU A 1106 0.03 11.86 -26.63
CA GLU A 1106 -1.02 10.99 -26.08
C GLU A 1106 -0.53 10.28 -24.81
N ALA A 1107 0.70 9.76 -24.82
CA ALA A 1107 1.30 9.14 -23.65
C ALA A 1107 1.65 10.14 -22.55
N MET A 1108 2.15 11.33 -22.91
CA MET A 1108 2.37 12.43 -21.96
C MET A 1108 1.06 12.80 -21.27
N ALA A 1109 -0.04 12.97 -22.02
CA ALA A 1109 -1.37 13.23 -21.45
C ALA A 1109 -1.81 12.13 -20.46
N ALA A 1110 -1.47 10.86 -20.73
CA ALA A 1110 -1.76 9.73 -19.85
C ALA A 1110 -0.81 9.59 -18.63
N GLY A 1111 0.12 10.53 -18.44
CA GLY A 1111 1.04 10.60 -17.30
C GLY A 1111 2.28 9.69 -17.43
N LEU A 1112 2.58 9.18 -18.62
CA LEU A 1112 3.75 8.33 -18.84
C LEU A 1112 5.01 9.17 -18.96
N LEU A 1113 6.13 8.62 -18.47
CA LEU A 1113 7.43 9.16 -18.83
C LEU A 1113 7.69 8.80 -20.30
N VAL A 1114 7.90 9.81 -21.15
CA VAL A 1114 8.27 9.58 -22.55
C VAL A 1114 9.79 9.55 -22.69
N VAL A 1115 10.31 8.46 -23.25
CA VAL A 1115 11.72 8.31 -23.64
C VAL A 1115 11.78 8.21 -25.16
N SER A 1116 12.35 9.22 -25.80
CA SER A 1116 12.26 9.43 -27.25
C SER A 1116 13.63 9.55 -27.88
N SER A 1117 13.78 9.08 -29.12
CA SER A 1117 15.01 9.32 -29.90
C SER A 1117 15.16 10.78 -30.32
N GLY A 1118 14.09 11.59 -30.22
CA GLY A 1118 14.07 12.98 -30.65
C GLY A 1118 14.37 13.18 -32.13
N SER A 1119 14.11 12.19 -32.99
CA SER A 1119 14.44 12.28 -34.42
C SER A 1119 13.45 13.18 -35.17
N GLY A 1120 13.95 14.20 -35.88
CA GLY A 1120 13.13 15.16 -36.62
C GLY A 1120 12.34 16.11 -35.71
N GLY A 1121 11.13 16.48 -36.15
CA GLY A 1121 10.20 17.33 -35.38
C GLY A 1121 9.68 16.68 -34.10
N ALA A 1122 9.86 15.37 -33.91
CA ALA A 1122 9.56 14.69 -32.64
C ALA A 1122 10.38 15.20 -31.45
N SER A 1123 11.55 15.80 -31.69
CA SER A 1123 12.33 16.46 -30.63
C SER A 1123 11.61 17.67 -30.02
N GLU A 1124 10.79 18.39 -30.78
CA GLU A 1124 10.17 19.65 -30.34
C GLU A 1124 9.08 19.43 -29.28
N ILE A 1125 8.58 18.21 -29.17
CA ILE A 1125 7.63 17.80 -28.14
C ILE A 1125 8.33 17.68 -26.78
N ILE A 1126 9.60 17.25 -26.75
CA ILE A 1126 10.31 16.87 -25.52
C ILE A 1126 11.40 17.88 -25.19
N GLU A 1127 11.29 18.50 -24.03
CA GLU A 1127 12.39 19.20 -23.38
C GLU A 1127 13.17 18.20 -22.55
N ASN A 1128 14.35 17.82 -23.03
CA ASN A 1128 15.17 16.76 -22.43
C ASN A 1128 15.45 17.02 -20.93
N GLY A 1129 15.13 16.04 -20.09
CA GLY A 1129 15.30 16.11 -18.64
C GLY A 1129 14.24 16.95 -17.91
N LYS A 1130 13.31 17.58 -18.64
CA LYS A 1130 12.23 18.39 -18.07
C LYS A 1130 10.85 17.80 -18.33
N THR A 1131 10.52 17.49 -19.58
CA THR A 1131 9.18 16.99 -19.99
C THR A 1131 9.22 15.60 -20.62
N GLY A 1132 10.42 15.05 -20.79
CA GLY A 1132 10.71 13.68 -21.18
C GLY A 1132 12.22 13.47 -21.25
N LEU A 1133 12.65 12.29 -21.70
CA LEU A 1133 14.07 11.96 -21.86
C LEU A 1133 14.38 11.74 -23.34
N LEU A 1134 15.45 12.37 -23.82
CA LEU A 1134 15.99 12.12 -25.16
C LEU A 1134 17.16 11.14 -25.08
N PHE A 1135 17.22 10.21 -26.03
CA PHE A 1135 18.35 9.32 -26.24
C PHE A 1135 18.82 9.40 -27.70
N LYS A 1136 20.05 9.00 -27.98
CA LYS A 1136 20.62 9.03 -29.33
C LYS A 1136 19.89 8.02 -30.24
N GLY A 1137 19.33 8.51 -31.36
CA GLY A 1137 18.63 7.65 -32.32
C GLY A 1137 19.45 6.45 -32.79
N GLY A 1138 18.86 5.26 -32.75
CA GLY A 1138 19.51 3.99 -33.07
C GLY A 1138 20.40 3.40 -31.95
N ASP A 1139 20.65 4.14 -30.86
CA ASP A 1139 21.52 3.70 -29.77
C ASP A 1139 20.72 3.00 -28.67
N ALA A 1140 20.69 1.67 -28.73
CA ALA A 1140 20.01 0.84 -27.75
C ALA A 1140 20.63 0.92 -26.34
N ARG A 1141 21.92 1.28 -26.24
CA ARG A 1141 22.60 1.39 -24.96
C ARG A 1141 22.23 2.68 -24.25
N ASP A 1142 22.25 3.80 -24.95
CA ASP A 1142 21.81 5.09 -24.38
C ASP A 1142 20.33 5.02 -23.98
N LEU A 1143 19.47 4.38 -24.80
CA LEU A 1143 18.09 4.10 -24.40
C LEU A 1143 17.99 3.29 -23.10
N ALA A 1144 18.77 2.21 -22.97
CA ALA A 1144 18.79 1.40 -21.75
C ALA A 1144 19.28 2.22 -20.55
N GLU A 1145 20.25 3.12 -20.72
CA GLU A 1145 20.75 4.00 -19.67
C GLU A 1145 19.67 5.00 -19.22
N LYS A 1146 18.87 5.58 -20.13
CA LYS A 1146 17.73 6.44 -19.76
C LYS A 1146 16.67 5.66 -18.96
N LEU A 1147 16.31 4.46 -19.41
CA LEU A 1147 15.35 3.61 -18.73
C LEU A 1147 15.85 3.17 -17.34
N LEU A 1148 17.13 2.82 -17.23
CA LEU A 1148 17.76 2.45 -15.97
C LEU A 1148 17.82 3.64 -15.00
N SER A 1149 18.16 4.83 -15.49
CA SER A 1149 18.17 6.06 -14.69
C SER A 1149 16.77 6.37 -14.15
N ALA A 1150 15.74 6.25 -15.00
CA ALA A 1150 14.35 6.46 -14.60
C ALA A 1150 13.87 5.44 -13.56
N HIS A 1151 14.28 4.17 -13.70
CA HIS A 1151 13.97 3.12 -12.73
C HIS A 1151 14.66 3.34 -11.36
N ARG A 1152 15.91 3.81 -11.37
CA ARG A 1152 16.69 4.09 -10.14
C ARG A 1152 16.22 5.32 -9.39
N ASN A 1153 15.73 6.35 -10.10
CA ASN A 1153 15.25 7.59 -9.50
C ASN A 1153 13.79 7.86 -9.91
N GLN A 1154 12.89 7.10 -9.29
CA GLN A 1154 11.46 7.12 -9.60
C GLN A 1154 10.82 8.48 -9.36
N ARG A 1155 11.25 9.21 -8.32
CA ARG A 1155 10.73 10.56 -8.02
C ARG A 1155 11.11 11.56 -9.11
N ALA A 1156 12.37 11.55 -9.58
CA ALA A 1156 12.77 12.42 -10.69
C ALA A 1156 12.02 12.07 -11.97
N ALA A 1157 11.87 10.77 -12.28
CA ALA A 1157 11.09 10.30 -13.43
C ALA A 1157 9.62 10.73 -13.36
N GLU A 1158 9.02 10.74 -12.16
CA GLU A 1158 7.66 11.22 -11.95
C GLU A 1158 7.52 12.72 -12.19
N GLN A 1159 8.45 13.54 -11.68
CA GLN A 1159 8.44 14.99 -11.92
C GLN A 1159 8.55 15.33 -13.41
N ILE A 1160 9.42 14.63 -14.14
CA ILE A 1160 9.56 14.80 -15.59
C ILE A 1160 8.26 14.42 -16.31
N ALA A 1161 7.62 13.33 -15.90
CA ALA A 1161 6.36 12.88 -16.49
C ALA A 1161 5.19 13.84 -16.20
N LEU A 1162 5.10 14.41 -14.99
CA LEU A 1162 4.08 15.41 -14.63
C LEU A 1162 4.24 16.70 -15.46
N ALA A 1163 5.47 17.19 -15.61
CA ALA A 1163 5.78 18.31 -16.48
C ALA A 1163 5.48 17.98 -17.96
N GLY A 1164 5.77 16.75 -18.39
CA GLY A 1164 5.38 16.22 -19.69
C GLY A 1164 3.86 16.24 -19.90
N GLN A 1165 3.09 15.76 -18.93
CA GLN A 1165 1.64 15.78 -18.98
C GLN A 1165 1.08 17.19 -19.12
N ALA A 1166 1.65 18.17 -18.40
CA ALA A 1166 1.24 19.57 -18.53
C ALA A 1166 1.52 20.11 -19.93
N ARG A 1167 2.73 19.88 -20.46
CA ARG A 1167 3.15 20.31 -21.81
C ARG A 1167 2.32 19.68 -22.92
N ALA A 1168 1.85 18.45 -22.76
CA ALA A 1168 1.01 17.77 -23.76
C ALA A 1168 -0.19 18.61 -24.18
N PHE A 1169 -0.79 19.37 -23.25
CA PHE A 1169 -1.96 20.20 -23.53
C PHE A 1169 -1.68 21.45 -24.39
N GLU A 1170 -0.41 21.79 -24.65
CA GLU A 1170 -0.04 22.77 -25.68
C GLU A 1170 -0.30 22.25 -27.10
N PHE A 1171 -0.48 20.94 -27.23
CA PHE A 1171 -0.64 20.20 -28.47
C PHE A 1171 -2.01 19.50 -28.55
N THR A 1172 -3.05 20.07 -27.94
CA THR A 1172 -4.42 19.59 -28.18
C THR A 1172 -4.91 19.97 -29.59
N THR A 1173 -5.97 19.31 -30.05
CA THR A 1173 -6.67 19.72 -31.28
C THR A 1173 -7.16 21.16 -31.16
N GLU A 1174 -7.73 21.52 -30.01
CA GLU A 1174 -8.25 22.84 -29.67
C GLU A 1174 -7.14 23.90 -29.74
N ALA A 1175 -5.98 23.66 -29.12
CA ALA A 1175 -4.84 24.58 -29.17
C ALA A 1175 -4.26 24.74 -30.58
N SER A 1176 -4.40 23.70 -31.42
CA SER A 1176 -4.00 23.76 -32.82
C SER A 1176 -5.01 24.56 -33.65
N VAL A 1177 -6.30 24.45 -33.34
CA VAL A 1177 -7.36 25.26 -33.96
C VAL A 1177 -7.29 26.72 -33.52
N ASP A 1178 -6.95 27.02 -32.27
CA ASP A 1178 -6.67 28.40 -31.81
C ASP A 1178 -5.54 29.06 -32.63
N ARG A 1179 -4.54 28.27 -33.06
CA ARG A 1179 -3.49 28.75 -33.96
C ARG A 1179 -4.02 28.95 -35.38
N LEU A 1180 -4.86 28.04 -35.88
CA LEU A 1180 -5.47 28.16 -37.20
C LEU A 1180 -6.38 29.38 -37.30
N GLU A 1181 -7.28 29.59 -36.33
CA GLU A 1181 -8.19 30.73 -36.27
C GLU A 1181 -7.43 32.05 -36.25
N ARG A 1182 -6.38 32.16 -35.41
CA ARG A 1182 -5.50 33.35 -35.41
C ARG A 1182 -4.88 33.62 -36.78
N ILE A 1183 -4.38 32.59 -37.46
CA ILE A 1183 -3.79 32.77 -38.79
C ILE A 1183 -4.87 33.17 -39.81
N PHE A 1184 -6.07 32.59 -39.74
CA PHE A 1184 -7.17 33.00 -40.61
C PHE A 1184 -7.56 34.46 -40.38
N ASP A 1185 -7.71 34.89 -39.13
CA ASP A 1185 -8.03 36.28 -38.78
C ASP A 1185 -6.95 37.24 -39.30
N GLU A 1186 -5.68 36.91 -39.10
CA GLU A 1186 -4.54 37.70 -39.60
C GLU A 1186 -4.53 37.81 -41.14
N LEU A 1187 -4.85 36.73 -41.85
CA LEU A 1187 -4.90 36.74 -43.31
C LEU A 1187 -6.15 37.44 -43.85
N LEU A 1188 -7.29 37.33 -43.17
CA LEU A 1188 -8.51 38.04 -43.53
C LEU A 1188 -8.37 39.55 -43.31
N ALA A 1189 -7.77 39.98 -42.20
CA ALA A 1189 -7.47 41.39 -41.96
C ALA A 1189 -6.59 41.98 -43.08
N LEU A 1190 -5.61 41.20 -43.54
CA LEU A 1190 -4.73 41.57 -44.65
C LEU A 1190 -5.48 41.64 -46.00
N ALA A 1191 -6.40 40.71 -46.27
CA ALA A 1191 -7.24 40.74 -47.45
C ALA A 1191 -8.17 41.96 -47.49
N HIS A 1192 -8.56 42.48 -46.31
CA HIS A 1192 -9.40 43.67 -46.16
C HIS A 1192 -8.60 44.99 -46.06
N GLY A 1193 -7.27 44.95 -46.18
CA GLY A 1193 -6.43 46.16 -46.18
C GLY A 1193 -6.30 46.85 -44.82
N VAL A 1194 -6.52 46.14 -43.72
CA VAL A 1194 -6.35 46.66 -42.36
C VAL A 1194 -4.90 46.41 -41.92
N GLU A 1195 -4.12 47.46 -41.67
CA GLU A 1195 -2.76 47.34 -41.11
C GLU A 1195 -2.82 46.74 -39.70
N THR A 1196 -2.31 45.53 -39.54
CA THR A 1196 -2.03 44.95 -38.23
C THR A 1196 -0.64 45.41 -37.78
N ALA A 1197 -0.54 45.96 -36.57
CA ALA A 1197 0.71 46.49 -36.04
C ALA A 1197 1.84 45.44 -36.05
N PRO A 1198 3.06 45.80 -36.49
CA PRO A 1198 4.17 44.86 -36.56
C PRO A 1198 4.80 44.64 -35.18
N GLY A 1199 4.83 43.39 -34.72
CA GLY A 1199 5.77 42.94 -33.70
C GLY A 1199 5.16 42.47 -32.38
N VAL A 1200 4.75 41.20 -32.33
CA VAL A 1200 5.10 40.35 -31.18
C VAL A 1200 5.77 39.12 -31.75
N ALA A 1201 7.08 39.22 -31.98
CA ALA A 1201 7.90 38.05 -32.25
C ALA A 1201 8.12 37.30 -30.93
N THR A 1202 7.87 35.99 -31.02
CA THR A 1202 8.31 34.90 -30.14
C THR A 1202 7.55 34.69 -28.83
N ALA A 1203 7.15 33.42 -28.66
CA ALA A 1203 6.82 32.69 -27.44
C ALA A 1203 6.92 33.49 -26.12
N ASP A 1204 5.80 33.65 -25.40
CA ASP A 1204 5.70 33.38 -23.94
C ASP A 1204 4.43 33.93 -23.25
N THR A 1205 3.58 34.73 -23.89
CA THR A 1205 2.55 35.47 -23.11
C THR A 1205 1.13 34.91 -23.08
N ALA A 1206 0.83 33.78 -23.72
CA ALA A 1206 -0.47 33.09 -23.57
C ALA A 1206 -0.42 31.84 -22.67
N VAL A 1207 0.77 31.40 -22.25
CA VAL A 1207 0.94 30.27 -21.33
C VAL A 1207 0.80 30.71 -19.86
N ALA A 1208 0.91 32.02 -19.59
CA ALA A 1208 0.96 32.58 -18.24
C ALA A 1208 -0.38 32.55 -17.47
N SER A 1209 -1.55 32.41 -18.10
CA SER A 1209 -2.83 32.36 -17.36
C SER A 1209 -3.21 30.97 -16.83
N CYS A 1210 -2.37 29.95 -17.04
CA CYS A 1210 -2.52 28.63 -16.44
C CYS A 1210 -1.37 28.25 -15.49
N ALA A 1211 -0.30 29.06 -15.41
CA ALA A 1211 0.88 28.77 -14.59
C ALA A 1211 0.89 29.47 -13.22
N SER A 1212 -0.07 30.34 -12.91
CA SER A 1212 -0.11 31.11 -11.65
C SER A 1212 -0.91 30.45 -10.52
N VAL A 1213 -0.94 29.12 -10.46
CA VAL A 1213 -1.33 28.38 -9.25
C VAL A 1213 -0.36 27.23 -9.07
N ALA A 1214 0.84 27.56 -8.59
CA ALA A 1214 1.77 26.63 -7.96
C ALA A 1214 1.64 26.77 -6.45
#